data_AF-C9RF83-F1
#
_entry.id   AF-C9RF83-F1
#
_cell.length_a   1.000
_cell.length_b   1.000
_cell.length_c   1.000
_cell.angle_alpha   90.00
_cell.angle_beta   90.00
_cell.angle_gamma   90.00
#
_symmetry.space_group_name_H-M   'P 1'
#
loop_
_entity.id
_entity.type
_entity.pdbx_description
1 polymer ?
#
loop_
_entity_poly.entity_id
_entity_poly.type
_entity_poly.pdbx_seq_one_letter_code
_entity_poly.pdbx_strand_id
1 'polypeptide(L)'
;MCGIIGYIGNKNASEILLNGLKRLEYRGYDSCGIGVLENGKLIIKKNVGKVEEVAKKERFLDVKGNVGIGHCLHPDTYVALADGSFKKISEMKDGEEVLSVNFEDLKIYKKKVKTFKHRAPEILYKIKCPYSELITTGEHKLFVLENGRIVEKCVKDLTGKELIGVLRKLPLKNIKEFKHPFQYTMSDKNIAQLMMQILGFIMAGGIILNETLLLKSEDINTLKRYKKLIEEVFNVKKSIIKENTLEIQDNKIVSWIKRNIPELSLKLKERKNPKFIFNLDNNAIKYYLKGIFDAKTEKSEKIEIILPSEEFARDIQFLLLRFGILPIYSKIKVNRCWGGKSEDVIKLTIEKNKISDLFENKNINTEQEKIIWVKFDIEKIPSDVKYVYDLEVEDFENFIGNLIVNHNSRWATHGNVSKENAHPHVDCAGEIAVVHNGIISNYKELKEELIKKGHIFTSETDTEVVPHLIEEELKKFDKINEENYIKAVKNAISKIKGTYALAIINKKFPNILIGARNESPLILGISDDGYFLGSDITAFLDYTNRAIPLEDGDIAIIRKKRENEFDLTIENRGNKVHRKMIKIEWDMRSAEKMGYPHFMLKEIMEQPEVLKTSAKISAEEIKELAKNIKKYDKVYIVAMGTSLHSAMVAEYLFAKLGKLIIACDASEFLDKAVVDNNTLVIGITQSGETYDTLKALRFAKKKGAKTGVIVNVLGSTATREADITVMMGAGIEIAVCATKTYTSQLVILYRLFIEYGKLLGRDMSKYEKELEMIPEYIKEVLNIKEEIKKIAQDLNVKNYIFISRGINIASALEGALKFKEITYLHAEGMSGGMLKHGTISLIDENMDTIAIVPPKSSRVFNSLIANIEEVKARNGKVIAITPTNIDGVKNITVPEVIEEISPIVYAPAFQLLAYYKAVELGRDVDKPRGLAKSVTVE
;
A
#
# COMPACT_ATOMS: atom_id res chain seq x y z
N MET A 1 0.86 13.87 1.36
CA MET A 1 0.07 15.06 1.00
C MET A 1 0.81 16.28 1.52
N CYS A 2 1.06 17.28 0.67
CA CYS A 2 1.70 18.54 1.05
C CYS A 2 0.75 19.40 1.89
N GLY A 3 1.25 20.37 2.66
CA GLY A 3 0.42 21.22 3.51
C GLY A 3 0.13 22.59 2.89
N ILE A 4 -1.12 23.06 2.88
CA ILE A 4 -1.49 24.46 2.58
C ILE A 4 -2.09 25.09 3.84
N ILE A 5 -1.65 26.32 4.12
CA ILE A 5 -2.38 27.24 5.01
C ILE A 5 -2.46 28.64 4.40
N GLY A 6 -3.63 29.26 4.47
CA GLY A 6 -3.85 30.67 4.13
C GLY A 6 -4.59 31.37 5.27
N TYR A 7 -4.34 32.65 5.47
CA TYR A 7 -4.97 33.46 6.49
C TYR A 7 -5.24 34.88 6.00
N ILE A 8 -6.42 35.41 6.35
CA ILE A 8 -6.79 36.82 6.23
C ILE A 8 -7.54 37.24 7.48
N GLY A 9 -7.01 38.19 8.25
CA GLY A 9 -7.68 38.61 9.48
C GLY A 9 -7.01 39.77 10.20
N ASN A 10 -7.17 39.82 11.52
CA ASN A 10 -6.63 40.91 12.37
C ASN A 10 -5.33 40.54 13.10
N LYS A 11 -5.01 39.25 13.19
CA LYS A 11 -3.79 38.77 13.83
C LYS A 11 -2.61 38.79 12.86
N ASN A 12 -1.42 38.54 13.41
CA ASN A 12 -0.23 38.36 12.61
C ASN A 12 -0.28 37.03 11.84
N ALA A 13 -0.29 37.11 10.52
CA ALA A 13 -0.32 35.99 9.61
C ALA A 13 0.89 35.07 9.79
N SER A 14 2.10 35.59 9.97
CA SER A 14 3.34 34.78 10.02
C SER A 14 3.32 33.75 11.15
N GLU A 15 2.78 34.10 12.32
CA GLU A 15 2.64 33.19 13.47
C GLU A 15 1.60 32.10 13.19
N ILE A 16 0.46 32.49 12.63
CA ILE A 16 -0.64 31.59 12.25
C ILE A 16 -0.16 30.58 11.21
N LEU A 17 0.50 31.06 10.15
CA LEU A 17 1.02 30.22 9.06
C LEU A 17 2.06 29.24 9.60
N LEU A 18 2.97 29.69 10.47
CA LEU A 18 3.97 28.81 11.08
C LEU A 18 3.33 27.70 11.90
N ASN A 19 2.40 28.05 12.80
CA ASN A 19 1.73 27.07 13.66
C ASN A 19 0.92 26.06 12.83
N GLY A 20 0.22 26.53 11.80
CA GLY A 20 -0.51 25.67 10.89
C GLY A 20 0.40 24.74 10.09
N LEU A 21 1.51 25.23 9.55
CA LEU A 21 2.49 24.39 8.84
C LEU A 21 3.11 23.32 9.72
N LYS A 22 3.40 23.62 11.00
CA LYS A 22 3.88 22.60 11.96
C LYS A 22 2.86 21.49 12.20
N ARG A 23 1.57 21.82 12.22
CA ARG A 23 0.48 20.84 12.38
C ARG A 23 0.28 19.98 11.13
N LEU A 24 0.55 20.57 9.96
CA LEU A 24 0.58 19.86 8.68
C LEU A 24 1.89 19.08 8.46
N GLU A 25 2.88 19.21 9.35
CA GLU A 25 4.17 18.53 9.24
C GLU A 25 4.10 17.05 9.68
N TYR A 26 3.55 16.18 8.82
CA TYR A 26 3.38 14.76 9.17
C TYR A 26 4.68 13.95 9.09
N ARG A 27 5.67 14.28 8.24
CA ARG A 27 6.81 13.38 7.92
C ARG A 27 8.17 14.01 7.63
N GLY A 28 8.44 15.25 8.04
CA GLY A 28 9.66 15.94 7.64
C GLY A 28 9.59 16.32 6.16
N TYR A 29 9.67 17.61 5.90
CA TYR A 29 9.45 18.16 4.56
C TYR A 29 10.77 18.56 3.94
N ASP A 30 10.81 18.46 2.62
CA ASP A 30 11.98 18.79 1.83
C ASP A 30 12.10 20.29 1.62
N SER A 31 11.00 21.01 1.65
CA SER A 31 11.00 22.47 1.70
C SER A 31 9.72 23.02 2.31
N CYS A 32 9.79 24.25 2.79
CA CYS A 32 8.62 25.01 3.18
C CYS A 32 8.84 26.51 2.97
N GLY A 33 7.73 27.25 3.02
CA GLY A 33 7.76 28.69 2.92
C GLY A 33 6.46 29.37 3.28
N ILE A 34 6.56 30.68 3.51
CA ILE A 34 5.44 31.60 3.72
C ILE A 34 5.56 32.81 2.79
N GLY A 35 4.40 33.36 2.41
CA GLY A 35 4.26 34.63 1.71
C GLY A 35 3.28 35.51 2.50
N VAL A 36 3.72 36.69 2.92
CA VAL A 36 2.94 37.58 3.79
C VAL A 36 2.93 39.00 3.23
N LEU A 37 1.79 39.68 3.31
CA LEU A 37 1.63 41.07 2.94
C LEU A 37 1.94 41.99 4.13
N GLU A 38 3.05 42.73 4.07
CA GLU A 38 3.52 43.67 5.10
C GLU A 38 3.69 45.05 4.46
N ASN A 39 3.04 46.08 5.00
CA ASN A 39 3.22 47.49 4.60
C ASN A 39 3.16 47.72 3.07
N GLY A 40 2.21 47.08 2.39
CA GLY A 40 2.04 47.18 0.93
C GLY A 40 3.05 46.39 0.09
N LYS A 41 3.88 45.55 0.73
CA LYS A 41 4.85 44.67 0.07
C LYS A 41 4.49 43.21 0.27
N LEU A 42 4.80 42.38 -0.72
CA LEU A 42 4.74 40.93 -0.62
C LEU A 42 6.12 40.40 -0.21
N ILE A 43 6.20 39.77 0.96
CA ILE A 43 7.44 39.20 1.51
C ILE A 43 7.37 37.69 1.43
N ILE A 44 8.27 37.08 0.65
CA ILE A 44 8.39 35.63 0.50
C ILE A 44 9.60 35.13 1.31
N LYS A 45 9.37 34.15 2.20
CA LYS A 45 10.40 33.47 2.98
C LYS A 45 10.26 31.97 2.79
N LYS A 46 11.24 31.33 2.16
CA LYS A 46 11.18 29.90 1.83
C LYS A 46 12.58 29.29 1.79
N ASN A 47 12.70 28.01 2.14
CA ASN A 47 13.95 27.27 2.05
C ASN A 47 13.70 25.75 2.06
N VAL A 48 14.76 24.99 1.80
CA VAL A 48 14.83 23.54 1.95
C VAL A 48 15.00 23.17 3.42
N GLY A 49 14.28 22.15 3.87
CA GLY A 49 14.34 21.60 5.23
C GLY A 49 13.00 21.58 5.97
N LYS A 50 13.03 21.11 7.22
CA LYS A 50 11.86 20.99 8.09
C LYS A 50 11.29 22.34 8.47
N VAL A 51 10.00 22.39 8.81
CA VAL A 51 9.30 23.66 9.08
C VAL A 51 9.97 24.45 10.20
N GLU A 52 10.33 23.80 11.31
CA GLU A 52 11.00 24.44 12.45
C GLU A 52 12.37 25.03 12.08
N GLU A 53 13.14 24.31 11.27
CA GLU A 53 14.50 24.69 10.88
C GLU A 53 14.47 25.87 9.92
N VAL A 54 13.61 25.80 8.89
CA VAL A 54 13.44 26.87 7.90
C VAL A 54 12.85 28.11 8.54
N ALA A 55 11.86 27.98 9.43
CA ALA A 55 11.26 29.11 10.12
C ALA A 55 12.27 29.89 10.95
N LYS A 56 13.22 29.21 11.61
CA LYS A 56 14.35 29.83 12.31
C LYS A 56 15.34 30.47 11.34
N LYS A 57 15.75 29.72 10.31
CA LYS A 57 16.75 30.16 9.33
C LYS A 57 16.32 31.41 8.54
N GLU A 58 15.10 31.40 8.02
CA GLU A 58 14.53 32.50 7.23
C GLU A 58 13.81 33.54 8.12
N ARG A 59 13.74 33.30 9.44
CA ARG A 59 13.13 34.18 10.46
C ARG A 59 11.66 34.52 10.16
N PHE A 60 10.80 33.52 10.01
CA PHE A 60 9.39 33.72 9.62
C PHE A 60 8.67 34.75 10.51
N LEU A 61 8.92 34.72 11.82
CA LEU A 61 8.24 35.56 12.81
C LEU A 61 8.57 37.06 12.74
N ASP A 62 9.62 37.45 12.00
CA ASP A 62 10.02 38.84 11.81
C ASP A 62 9.03 39.59 10.90
N VAL A 63 8.29 38.88 10.05
CA VAL A 63 7.34 39.49 9.10
C VAL A 63 6.02 39.78 9.81
N LYS A 64 5.52 41.01 9.70
CA LYS A 64 4.29 41.49 10.31
C LYS A 64 3.27 41.82 9.23
N GLY A 65 2.24 40.99 9.12
CA GLY A 65 1.16 41.19 8.16
C GLY A 65 -0.12 40.51 8.60
N ASN A 66 -1.22 40.89 7.98
CA ASN A 66 -2.57 40.42 8.32
C ASN A 66 -3.15 39.43 7.29
N VAL A 67 -2.44 39.26 6.18
CA VAL A 67 -2.80 38.37 5.07
C VAL A 67 -1.57 37.60 4.63
N GLY A 68 -1.69 36.29 4.48
CA GLY A 68 -0.60 35.46 3.99
C GLY A 68 -0.99 34.03 3.67
N ILE A 69 -0.06 33.32 3.04
CA ILE A 69 -0.16 31.92 2.63
C ILE A 69 1.13 31.17 2.96
N GLY A 70 1.05 29.87 3.18
CA GLY A 70 2.18 29.01 3.55
C GLY A 70 2.03 27.60 2.99
N HIS A 71 3.17 26.95 2.76
CA HIS A 71 3.22 25.61 2.19
C HIS A 71 4.41 24.77 2.68
N CYS A 72 4.25 23.44 2.67
CA CYS A 72 5.35 22.48 2.86
C CYS A 72 5.26 21.28 1.88
N LEU A 73 6.39 20.90 1.26
CA LEU A 73 6.53 19.86 0.20
C LEU A 73 7.21 18.53 0.64
N HIS A 74 6.68 17.36 0.23
CA HIS A 74 7.16 16.01 0.62
C HIS A 74 8.42 15.53 -0.18
N PRO A 75 9.28 14.63 0.36
CA PRO A 75 10.55 14.21 -0.27
C PRO A 75 10.62 13.39 -1.58
N ASP A 76 11.77 13.57 -2.28
CA ASP A 76 12.32 13.00 -3.56
C ASP A 76 12.82 11.51 -3.51
N THR A 77 13.08 10.85 -4.66
CA THR A 77 13.47 9.41 -4.77
C THR A 77 14.93 9.09 -4.37
N TYR A 78 15.14 7.93 -3.74
CA TYR A 78 16.41 7.47 -3.14
C TYR A 78 17.22 6.49 -4.01
N VAL A 79 18.55 6.69 -4.07
CA VAL A 79 19.62 5.85 -4.64
C VAL A 79 20.34 5.13 -3.50
N ALA A 80 20.59 3.83 -3.64
CA ALA A 80 21.39 3.06 -2.67
C ALA A 80 22.89 3.23 -2.97
N LEU A 81 23.64 3.71 -1.98
CA LEU A 81 25.11 3.81 -2.04
C LEU A 81 25.77 2.45 -1.72
N ALA A 82 27.01 2.28 -2.14
CA ALA A 82 27.79 1.06 -1.94
C ALA A 82 28.11 0.74 -0.46
N ASP A 83 27.89 1.69 0.44
CA ASP A 83 28.00 1.55 1.89
C ASP A 83 26.69 1.07 2.55
N GLY A 84 25.60 0.96 1.79
CA GLY A 84 24.29 0.54 2.25
C GLY A 84 23.39 1.67 2.75
N SER A 85 23.84 2.92 2.66
CA SER A 85 23.00 4.10 2.89
C SER A 85 22.17 4.44 1.64
N PHE A 86 21.14 5.27 1.82
CA PHE A 86 20.30 5.76 0.74
C PHE A 86 20.40 7.27 0.66
N LYS A 87 20.55 7.79 -0.56
CA LYS A 87 20.72 9.21 -0.83
C LYS A 87 19.85 9.62 -2.00
N LYS A 88 19.25 10.82 -2.01
CA LYS A 88 18.41 11.19 -3.15
C LYS A 88 19.24 11.29 -4.43
N ILE A 89 18.66 10.93 -5.58
CA ILE A 89 19.39 10.98 -6.85
C ILE A 89 19.89 12.41 -7.17
N SER A 90 19.12 13.41 -6.76
CA SER A 90 19.45 14.85 -6.86
C SER A 90 20.58 15.30 -5.93
N GLU A 91 20.93 14.49 -4.92
CA GLU A 91 21.99 14.78 -3.94
C GLU A 91 23.29 14.02 -4.23
N MET A 92 23.31 13.15 -5.25
CA MET A 92 24.50 12.39 -5.66
C MET A 92 25.61 13.33 -6.16
N LYS A 93 26.86 13.05 -5.79
CA LYS A 93 28.05 13.82 -6.20
C LYS A 93 29.02 12.94 -6.98
N ASP A 94 29.79 13.58 -7.87
CA ASP A 94 30.89 12.93 -8.57
C ASP A 94 31.85 12.27 -7.58
N GLY A 95 32.20 11.01 -7.83
CA GLY A 95 33.10 10.21 -6.99
C GLY A 95 32.43 9.38 -5.90
N GLU A 96 31.10 9.49 -5.71
CA GLU A 96 30.38 8.61 -4.77
C GLU A 96 30.26 7.18 -5.30
N GLU A 97 30.37 6.18 -4.42
CA GLU A 97 30.37 4.78 -4.81
C GLU A 97 28.96 4.19 -4.81
N VAL A 98 28.57 3.58 -5.92
CA VAL A 98 27.34 2.79 -6.09
C VAL A 98 27.66 1.33 -6.38
N LEU A 99 26.66 0.47 -6.22
CA LEU A 99 26.78 -0.94 -6.61
C LEU A 99 26.46 -1.10 -8.10
N SER A 100 27.41 -1.67 -8.84
CA SER A 100 27.41 -1.90 -10.28
C SER A 100 27.55 -3.40 -10.57
N VAL A 101 27.21 -3.88 -11.76
CA VAL A 101 27.24 -5.32 -12.10
C VAL A 101 28.08 -5.55 -13.35
N ASN A 102 29.05 -6.46 -13.29
CA ASN A 102 29.77 -6.89 -14.49
C ASN A 102 28.93 -7.90 -15.29
N PHE A 103 28.76 -7.64 -16.58
CA PHE A 103 27.93 -8.45 -17.46
C PHE A 103 28.58 -9.79 -17.87
N GLU A 104 29.92 -9.90 -17.85
CA GLU A 104 30.61 -11.12 -18.26
C GLU A 104 30.53 -12.21 -17.19
N ASP A 105 30.56 -11.83 -15.91
CA ASP A 105 30.56 -12.77 -14.80
C ASP A 105 29.36 -12.65 -13.83
N LEU A 106 28.50 -11.65 -14.04
CA LEU A 106 27.30 -11.33 -13.24
C LEU A 106 27.60 -11.02 -11.76
N LYS A 107 28.82 -10.54 -11.46
CA LYS A 107 29.20 -10.13 -10.10
C LYS A 107 28.93 -8.66 -9.83
N ILE A 108 28.75 -8.33 -8.55
CA ILE A 108 28.50 -6.96 -8.08
C ILE A 108 29.82 -6.30 -7.67
N TYR A 109 30.08 -5.10 -8.19
CA TYR A 109 31.24 -4.28 -7.92
C TYR A 109 30.84 -2.95 -7.27
N LYS A 110 31.76 -2.33 -6.55
CA LYS A 110 31.62 -0.95 -6.07
C LYS A 110 32.30 -0.03 -7.07
N LYS A 111 31.59 0.96 -7.58
CA LYS A 111 32.10 1.86 -8.60
C LYS A 111 31.68 3.29 -8.39
N LYS A 112 32.57 4.21 -8.74
CA LYS A 112 32.34 5.64 -8.60
C LYS A 112 31.43 6.13 -9.72
N VAL A 113 30.61 7.13 -9.42
CA VAL A 113 29.72 7.75 -10.39
C VAL A 113 30.17 9.16 -10.76
N LYS A 114 29.88 9.58 -11.98
CA LYS A 114 29.85 10.97 -12.42
C LYS A 114 28.41 11.35 -12.75
N THR A 115 28.02 12.57 -12.43
CA THR A 115 26.63 13.01 -12.54
C THR A 115 26.45 13.94 -13.76
N PHE A 116 25.41 13.69 -14.56
CA PHE A 116 25.07 14.47 -15.75
C PHE A 116 23.60 14.89 -15.73
N LYS A 117 23.28 16.00 -16.38
CA LYS A 117 21.91 16.56 -16.45
C LYS A 117 21.52 16.75 -17.92
N HIS A 118 20.47 16.07 -18.37
CA HIS A 118 20.00 16.14 -19.77
C HIS A 118 18.56 16.65 -19.85
N ARG A 119 18.16 17.23 -20.98
CA ARG A 119 16.76 17.63 -21.23
C ARG A 119 15.88 16.39 -21.41
N ALA A 120 14.72 16.35 -20.77
CA ALA A 120 13.81 15.22 -20.85
C ALA A 120 13.17 15.14 -22.26
N PRO A 121 13.08 13.93 -22.87
CA PRO A 121 12.37 13.73 -24.13
C PRO A 121 10.86 13.90 -23.94
N GLU A 122 10.07 14.04 -25.01
CA GLU A 122 8.61 14.23 -24.93
C GLU A 122 7.86 13.01 -24.36
N ILE A 123 8.43 11.82 -24.48
CA ILE A 123 7.84 10.54 -24.04
C ILE A 123 8.81 9.86 -23.08
N LEU A 124 8.33 9.53 -21.88
CA LEU A 124 8.96 8.63 -20.92
C LEU A 124 8.31 7.25 -20.97
N TYR A 125 8.96 6.29 -20.36
CA TYR A 125 8.57 4.89 -20.33
C TYR A 125 8.54 4.46 -18.87
N LYS A 126 7.37 3.98 -18.46
CA LYS A 126 7.11 3.45 -17.13
C LYS A 126 7.18 1.94 -17.18
N ILE A 127 8.11 1.36 -16.43
CA ILE A 127 8.38 -0.07 -16.36
C ILE A 127 7.94 -0.57 -14.99
N LYS A 128 6.97 -1.47 -14.98
CA LYS A 128 6.43 -2.08 -13.77
C LYS A 128 6.88 -3.52 -13.67
N CYS A 129 7.52 -3.85 -12.56
CA CYS A 129 7.88 -5.21 -12.18
C CYS A 129 7.07 -5.64 -10.94
N PRO A 130 7.00 -6.94 -10.61
CA PRO A 130 6.23 -7.43 -9.46
C PRO A 130 6.65 -6.84 -8.09
N TYR A 131 7.85 -6.26 -7.99
CA TYR A 131 8.43 -5.77 -6.72
C TYR A 131 8.97 -4.34 -6.79
N SER A 132 8.91 -3.69 -7.96
CA SER A 132 9.48 -2.36 -8.15
C SER A 132 8.92 -1.67 -9.39
N GLU A 133 9.04 -0.35 -9.43
CA GLU A 133 8.63 0.49 -10.55
C GLU A 133 9.77 1.46 -10.92
N LEU A 134 9.95 1.66 -12.22
CA LEU A 134 10.97 2.54 -12.80
C LEU A 134 10.33 3.42 -13.88
N ILE A 135 10.56 4.73 -13.79
CA ILE A 135 10.24 5.67 -14.87
C ILE A 135 11.55 6.13 -15.48
N THR A 136 11.67 5.99 -16.80
CA THR A 136 12.90 6.30 -17.52
C THR A 136 12.62 6.77 -18.95
N THR A 137 13.62 7.20 -19.69
CA THR A 137 13.44 7.59 -21.11
C THR A 137 13.56 6.40 -22.05
N GLY A 138 13.15 6.58 -23.30
CA GLY A 138 13.30 5.57 -24.34
C GLY A 138 14.75 5.18 -24.64
N GLU A 139 15.72 6.07 -24.44
CA GLU A 139 17.16 5.80 -24.68
C GLU A 139 17.82 5.04 -23.52
N HIS A 140 17.13 4.90 -22.39
CA HIS A 140 17.66 4.14 -21.25
C HIS A 140 17.83 2.70 -21.65
N LYS A 141 18.95 2.07 -21.32
CA LYS A 141 19.15 0.65 -21.62
C LYS A 141 18.76 -0.20 -20.43
N LEU A 142 18.16 -1.35 -20.69
CA LEU A 142 17.98 -2.38 -19.69
C LEU A 142 18.70 -3.65 -20.10
N PHE A 143 19.17 -4.38 -19.10
CA PHE A 143 19.61 -5.74 -19.28
C PHE A 143 18.39 -6.59 -19.57
N VAL A 144 18.35 -7.10 -20.78
CA VAL A 144 17.23 -7.86 -21.29
C VAL A 144 17.72 -9.22 -21.71
N LEU A 145 17.06 -10.24 -21.22
CA LEU A 145 17.30 -11.59 -21.67
C LEU A 145 16.46 -11.86 -22.91
N GLU A 146 17.12 -12.02 -24.04
CA GLU A 146 16.50 -12.35 -25.32
C GLU A 146 17.22 -13.55 -25.95
N ASN A 147 16.47 -14.58 -26.32
CA ASN A 147 16.98 -15.78 -26.98
C ASN A 147 18.13 -16.49 -26.23
N GLY A 148 18.16 -16.41 -24.89
CA GLY A 148 19.19 -17.03 -24.06
C GLY A 148 20.51 -16.25 -23.98
N ARG A 149 20.54 -15.02 -24.51
CA ARG A 149 21.67 -14.09 -24.39
C ARG A 149 21.22 -12.87 -23.61
N ILE A 150 22.07 -12.42 -22.69
CA ILE A 150 21.91 -11.14 -22.02
C ILE A 150 22.38 -10.09 -23.00
N VAL A 151 21.49 -9.20 -23.38
CA VAL A 151 21.78 -8.09 -24.27
C VAL A 151 21.28 -6.81 -23.64
N GLU A 152 21.90 -5.70 -23.99
CA GLU A 152 21.37 -4.39 -23.67
C GLU A 152 20.39 -3.98 -24.77
N LYS A 153 19.21 -3.52 -24.36
CA LYS A 153 18.27 -2.87 -25.26
C LYS A 153 17.81 -1.57 -24.67
N CYS A 154 17.68 -0.56 -25.53
CA CYS A 154 17.01 0.67 -25.15
C CYS A 154 15.54 0.39 -24.85
N VAL A 155 15.00 1.08 -23.85
CA VAL A 155 13.64 0.90 -23.35
C VAL A 155 12.60 1.16 -24.44
N LYS A 156 12.88 2.08 -25.37
CA LYS A 156 12.03 2.32 -26.55
C LYS A 156 11.90 1.11 -27.48
N ASP A 157 12.88 0.20 -27.45
CA ASP A 157 12.96 -0.98 -28.31
C ASP A 157 12.42 -2.24 -27.61
N LEU A 158 11.95 -2.12 -26.38
CA LEU A 158 11.35 -3.21 -25.62
C LEU A 158 9.90 -3.42 -26.00
N THR A 159 9.51 -4.70 -26.11
CA THR A 159 8.16 -5.09 -26.51
C THR A 159 7.31 -5.62 -25.34
N GLY A 160 7.90 -5.74 -24.15
CA GLY A 160 7.29 -6.36 -22.97
C GLY A 160 7.26 -7.89 -23.03
N LYS A 161 7.84 -8.49 -24.08
CA LYS A 161 7.93 -9.95 -24.26
C LYS A 161 9.24 -10.52 -23.73
N GLU A 162 10.19 -9.66 -23.45
CA GLU A 162 11.51 -9.97 -22.94
C GLU A 162 11.51 -10.04 -21.40
N LEU A 163 12.62 -10.48 -20.79
CA LEU A 163 12.78 -10.46 -19.33
C LEU A 163 13.86 -9.46 -18.95
N ILE A 164 13.65 -8.67 -17.90
CA ILE A 164 14.66 -7.72 -17.41
C ILE A 164 15.34 -8.22 -16.14
N GLY A 165 16.61 -7.86 -15.96
CA GLY A 165 17.41 -8.24 -14.78
C GLY A 165 17.12 -7.35 -13.57
N VAL A 166 16.72 -7.95 -12.45
CA VAL A 166 16.50 -7.26 -11.16
C VAL A 166 17.23 -7.95 -10.02
N LEU A 167 17.61 -7.21 -8.99
CA LEU A 167 18.34 -7.73 -7.86
C LEU A 167 17.40 -8.46 -6.88
N ARG A 168 17.66 -9.75 -6.61
CA ARG A 168 16.93 -10.58 -5.65
C ARG A 168 17.07 -10.08 -4.21
N LYS A 169 18.20 -9.44 -3.87
CA LYS A 169 18.50 -8.94 -2.52
C LYS A 169 19.68 -7.95 -2.54
N LEU A 170 19.52 -6.76 -1.94
CA LEU A 170 20.64 -5.82 -1.77
C LEU A 170 21.71 -6.43 -0.85
N PRO A 171 23.00 -6.40 -1.22
CA PRO A 171 24.08 -6.83 -0.34
C PRO A 171 24.33 -5.75 0.72
N LEU A 172 23.44 -5.65 1.71
CA LEU A 172 23.60 -4.77 2.85
C LEU A 172 24.45 -5.47 3.90
N LYS A 173 25.60 -4.90 4.27
CA LYS A 173 26.22 -5.23 5.57
C LYS A 173 25.24 -4.75 6.64
N ASN A 174 24.64 -5.71 7.35
CA ASN A 174 23.78 -5.57 8.54
C ASN A 174 22.25 -5.69 8.38
N ILE A 175 21.73 -6.34 7.33
CA ILE A 175 20.34 -6.85 7.39
C ILE A 175 20.33 -8.37 7.19
N LYS A 176 19.98 -9.09 8.27
CA LYS A 176 19.74 -10.54 8.26
C LYS A 176 18.73 -10.92 7.18
N GLU A 177 19.00 -12.04 6.54
CA GLU A 177 18.32 -12.54 5.36
C GLU A 177 16.78 -12.46 5.39
N PHE A 178 16.19 -11.70 4.47
CA PHE A 178 14.79 -11.83 4.06
C PHE A 178 14.54 -13.25 3.50
N LYS A 179 13.61 -14.00 4.09
CA LYS A 179 13.06 -15.27 3.56
C LYS A 179 11.73 -14.95 2.86
N HIS A 180 11.53 -15.51 1.67
CA HIS A 180 10.33 -15.29 0.85
C HIS A 180 9.08 -15.94 1.50
N PRO A 181 7.86 -15.36 1.42
CA PRO A 181 6.68 -15.83 2.16
C PRO A 181 5.93 -17.02 1.55
N PHE A 182 6.41 -17.63 0.47
CA PHE A 182 5.74 -18.78 -0.15
C PHE A 182 6.65 -20.02 -0.06
N GLN A 183 6.60 -20.69 1.09
CA GLN A 183 7.01 -22.08 1.22
C GLN A 183 5.75 -22.92 1.44
N TYR A 184 5.22 -23.50 0.38
CA TYR A 184 4.23 -24.56 0.51
C TYR A 184 4.90 -25.77 1.16
N THR A 185 4.53 -26.11 2.39
CA THR A 185 4.93 -27.35 3.04
C THR A 185 4.04 -28.48 2.57
N MET A 186 4.45 -29.19 1.51
CA MET A 186 3.83 -30.48 1.18
C MET A 186 4.29 -31.54 2.18
N SER A 187 3.33 -32.21 2.81
CA SER A 187 3.43 -32.98 4.06
C SER A 187 4.16 -34.33 3.97
N ASP A 188 4.91 -34.58 2.91
CA ASP A 188 5.86 -35.69 2.80
C ASP A 188 6.98 -35.27 1.84
N LYS A 189 8.13 -34.83 2.35
CA LYS A 189 9.21 -34.21 1.54
C LYS A 189 9.64 -35.08 0.34
N ASN A 190 9.59 -36.41 0.46
CA ASN A 190 9.94 -37.33 -0.64
C ASN A 190 8.79 -37.48 -1.65
N ILE A 191 7.56 -37.75 -1.21
CA ILE A 191 6.41 -37.94 -2.11
C ILE A 191 6.11 -36.64 -2.88
N ALA A 192 6.28 -35.49 -2.22
CA ALA A 192 6.12 -34.17 -2.80
C ALA A 192 7.06 -33.91 -3.99
N GLN A 193 8.34 -34.22 -3.79
CA GLN A 193 9.38 -34.06 -4.80
C GLN A 193 9.17 -35.03 -5.98
N LEU A 194 8.83 -36.28 -5.67
CA LEU A 194 8.50 -37.29 -6.67
C LEU A 194 7.25 -36.89 -7.47
N MET A 195 6.25 -36.31 -6.83
CA MET A 195 5.04 -35.80 -7.50
C MET A 195 5.37 -34.63 -8.45
N MET A 196 6.26 -33.71 -8.07
CA MET A 196 6.72 -32.64 -8.96
C MET A 196 7.49 -33.18 -10.16
N GLN A 197 8.34 -34.18 -9.94
CA GLN A 197 9.06 -34.85 -11.02
C GLN A 197 8.11 -35.59 -11.98
N ILE A 198 7.11 -36.32 -11.45
CA ILE A 198 6.06 -36.96 -12.26
C ILE A 198 5.29 -35.90 -13.06
N LEU A 199 4.91 -34.79 -12.44
CA LEU A 199 4.18 -33.70 -13.08
C LEU A 199 4.98 -33.09 -14.24
N GLY A 200 6.27 -32.83 -14.05
CA GLY A 200 7.15 -32.32 -15.11
C GLY A 200 7.20 -33.26 -16.31
N PHE A 201 7.29 -34.56 -16.07
CA PHE A 201 7.29 -35.58 -17.12
C PHE A 201 5.96 -35.62 -17.89
N ILE A 202 4.83 -35.56 -17.18
CA ILE A 202 3.49 -35.52 -17.79
C ILE A 202 3.33 -34.25 -18.64
N MET A 203 3.79 -33.09 -18.16
CA MET A 203 3.70 -31.83 -18.90
C MET A 203 4.51 -31.86 -20.20
N ALA A 204 5.69 -32.49 -20.19
CA ALA A 204 6.60 -32.54 -21.33
C ALA A 204 6.29 -33.65 -22.36
N GLY A 205 5.75 -34.79 -21.92
CA GLY A 205 5.57 -35.98 -22.76
C GLY A 205 4.22 -36.71 -22.62
N GLY A 206 3.32 -36.21 -21.77
CA GLY A 206 2.04 -36.84 -21.47
C GLY A 206 0.90 -36.47 -22.41
N ILE A 207 0.17 -37.50 -22.84
CA ILE A 207 -1.05 -37.42 -23.67
C ILE A 207 -2.17 -38.14 -22.93
N ILE A 208 -3.33 -37.49 -22.81
CA ILE A 208 -4.53 -38.12 -22.25
C ILE A 208 -5.45 -38.47 -23.43
N LEU A 209 -5.75 -39.76 -23.59
CA LEU A 209 -6.74 -40.27 -24.54
C LEU A 209 -7.84 -40.98 -23.76
N ASN A 210 -9.08 -40.47 -23.86
CA ASN A 210 -10.23 -40.94 -23.08
C ASN A 210 -9.93 -40.93 -21.56
N GLU A 211 -9.77 -42.11 -20.97
CA GLU A 211 -9.44 -42.33 -19.55
C GLU A 211 -8.05 -42.98 -19.36
N THR A 212 -7.18 -42.91 -20.36
CA THR A 212 -5.81 -43.43 -20.33
C THR A 212 -4.79 -42.30 -20.42
N LEU A 213 -3.82 -42.30 -19.49
CA LEU A 213 -2.64 -41.45 -19.57
C LEU A 213 -1.52 -42.21 -20.28
N LEU A 214 -0.99 -41.61 -21.34
CA LEU A 214 0.11 -42.13 -22.15
C LEU A 214 1.36 -41.27 -21.93
N LEU A 215 2.44 -41.89 -21.48
CA LEU A 215 3.74 -41.25 -21.29
C LEU A 215 4.73 -41.84 -22.30
N LYS A 216 5.32 -41.00 -23.15
CA LYS A 216 6.29 -41.42 -24.17
C LYS A 216 7.72 -41.04 -23.79
N SER A 217 8.66 -41.96 -24.00
CA SER A 217 10.09 -41.70 -23.95
C SER A 217 10.83 -42.73 -24.81
N GLU A 218 11.89 -42.31 -25.49
CA GLU A 218 12.74 -43.21 -26.29
C GLU A 218 13.66 -44.08 -25.41
N ASP A 219 13.81 -43.74 -24.12
CA ASP A 219 14.50 -44.58 -23.13
C ASP A 219 13.51 -45.41 -22.30
N ILE A 220 13.49 -46.71 -22.58
CA ILE A 220 12.62 -47.67 -21.90
C ILE A 220 12.93 -47.79 -20.39
N ASN A 221 14.17 -47.52 -19.96
CA ASN A 221 14.55 -47.57 -18.55
C ASN A 221 13.96 -46.39 -17.78
N THR A 222 13.91 -45.22 -18.40
CA THR A 222 13.18 -44.07 -17.87
C THR A 222 11.69 -44.38 -17.72
N LEU A 223 11.05 -45.02 -18.71
CA LEU A 223 9.64 -45.43 -18.57
C LEU A 223 9.43 -46.44 -17.42
N LYS A 224 10.33 -47.40 -17.24
CA LYS A 224 10.28 -48.34 -16.09
C LYS A 224 10.41 -47.62 -14.74
N ARG A 225 11.30 -46.61 -14.66
CA ARG A 225 11.47 -45.77 -13.45
C ARG A 225 10.21 -44.97 -13.15
N TYR A 226 9.64 -44.30 -14.14
CA TYR A 226 8.41 -43.50 -13.96
C TYR A 226 7.18 -44.36 -13.70
N LYS A 227 7.11 -45.57 -14.27
CA LYS A 227 6.10 -46.57 -13.90
C LYS A 227 6.12 -46.84 -12.40
N LYS A 228 7.30 -47.18 -11.85
CA LYS A 228 7.45 -47.45 -10.41
C LYS A 228 7.10 -46.22 -9.56
N LEU A 229 7.58 -45.03 -9.95
CA LEU A 229 7.28 -43.77 -9.24
C LEU A 229 5.77 -43.46 -9.22
N ILE A 230 5.07 -43.65 -10.34
CA ILE A 230 3.63 -43.39 -10.41
C ILE A 230 2.83 -44.44 -9.63
N GLU A 231 3.24 -45.71 -9.68
CA GLU A 231 2.64 -46.77 -8.87
C GLU A 231 2.82 -46.51 -7.37
N GLU A 232 3.98 -45.99 -6.96
CA GLU A 232 4.28 -45.63 -5.56
C GLU A 232 3.50 -44.41 -5.09
N VAL A 233 3.45 -43.34 -5.88
CA VAL A 233 2.80 -42.07 -5.50
C VAL A 233 1.27 -42.14 -5.60
N PHE A 234 0.72 -42.85 -6.59
CA PHE A 234 -0.72 -42.88 -6.86
C PHE A 234 -1.38 -44.25 -6.56
N ASN A 235 -0.63 -45.26 -6.12
CA ASN A 235 -1.13 -46.60 -5.77
C ASN A 235 -1.93 -47.27 -6.91
N VAL A 236 -1.38 -47.24 -8.12
CA VAL A 236 -2.03 -47.74 -9.35
C VAL A 236 -1.71 -49.22 -9.56
N LYS A 237 -2.71 -50.03 -9.94
CA LYS A 237 -2.54 -51.48 -10.19
C LYS A 237 -2.51 -51.88 -11.68
N LYS A 238 -2.84 -50.96 -12.60
CA LYS A 238 -2.93 -51.22 -14.04
C LYS A 238 -2.08 -50.23 -14.86
N SER A 239 -0.79 -50.54 -14.98
CA SER A 239 0.14 -49.84 -15.87
C SER A 239 0.90 -50.84 -16.75
N ILE A 240 1.01 -50.56 -18.06
CA ILE A 240 1.71 -51.45 -19.01
C ILE A 240 2.66 -50.60 -19.84
N ILE A 241 3.89 -51.07 -20.04
CA ILE A 241 4.82 -50.48 -21.01
C ILE A 241 4.69 -51.28 -22.30
N LYS A 242 4.38 -50.62 -23.40
CA LYS A 242 4.40 -51.18 -24.76
C LYS A 242 5.34 -50.33 -25.61
N GLU A 243 6.36 -50.97 -26.18
CA GLU A 243 7.42 -50.30 -26.95
C GLU A 243 8.01 -49.12 -26.15
N ASN A 244 7.80 -47.88 -26.64
CA ASN A 244 8.30 -46.62 -26.07
C ASN A 244 7.18 -45.80 -25.40
N THR A 245 6.10 -46.46 -24.97
CA THR A 245 4.96 -45.81 -24.30
C THR A 245 4.58 -46.54 -23.01
N LEU A 246 4.47 -45.79 -21.92
CA LEU A 246 3.87 -46.23 -20.66
C LEU A 246 2.38 -45.84 -20.68
N GLU A 247 1.51 -46.85 -20.69
CA GLU A 247 0.06 -46.73 -20.65
C GLU A 247 -0.44 -46.92 -19.21
N ILE A 248 -1.18 -45.93 -18.70
CA ILE A 248 -1.76 -45.95 -17.35
C ILE A 248 -3.28 -45.82 -17.48
N GLN A 249 -3.98 -46.91 -17.20
CA GLN A 249 -5.44 -47.00 -17.29
C GLN A 249 -6.04 -46.87 -15.88
N ASP A 250 -6.14 -45.62 -15.41
CA ASP A 250 -6.75 -45.31 -14.12
C ASP A 250 -7.55 -44.00 -14.17
N ASN A 251 -8.88 -44.14 -14.06
CA ASN A 251 -9.82 -43.03 -14.15
C ASN A 251 -9.62 -42.00 -13.03
N LYS A 252 -9.09 -42.41 -11.86
CA LYS A 252 -8.87 -41.50 -10.73
C LYS A 252 -7.72 -40.54 -11.03
N ILE A 253 -6.62 -41.05 -11.60
CA ILE A 253 -5.48 -40.20 -12.00
C ILE A 253 -5.90 -39.24 -13.10
N VAL A 254 -6.57 -39.73 -14.14
CA VAL A 254 -6.98 -38.87 -15.26
C VAL A 254 -7.97 -37.80 -14.79
N SER A 255 -8.90 -38.14 -13.90
CA SER A 255 -9.83 -37.17 -13.30
C SER A 255 -9.12 -36.16 -12.40
N TRP A 256 -8.13 -36.60 -11.61
CA TRP A 256 -7.32 -35.73 -10.78
C TRP A 256 -6.50 -34.76 -11.64
N ILE A 257 -5.87 -35.24 -12.72
CA ILE A 257 -5.11 -34.40 -13.65
C ILE A 257 -6.02 -33.37 -14.32
N LYS A 258 -7.18 -33.79 -14.87
CA LYS A 258 -8.13 -32.86 -15.52
C LYS A 258 -8.65 -31.78 -14.57
N ARG A 259 -8.83 -32.11 -13.29
CA ARG A 259 -9.32 -31.17 -12.26
C ARG A 259 -8.26 -30.19 -11.80
N ASN A 260 -7.03 -30.65 -11.58
CA ASN A 260 -5.97 -29.86 -10.93
C ASN A 260 -4.98 -29.23 -11.91
N ILE A 261 -4.90 -29.74 -13.14
CA ILE A 261 -3.97 -29.30 -14.19
C ILE A 261 -4.76 -29.15 -15.50
N PRO A 262 -5.68 -28.18 -15.57
CA PRO A 262 -6.49 -27.96 -16.78
C PRO A 262 -5.63 -27.68 -18.02
N GLU A 263 -4.41 -27.16 -17.85
CA GLU A 263 -3.43 -26.89 -18.91
C GLU A 263 -3.01 -28.16 -19.69
N LEU A 264 -3.14 -29.36 -19.10
CA LEU A 264 -2.89 -30.63 -19.80
C LEU A 264 -3.99 -31.01 -20.78
N SER A 265 -5.19 -30.43 -20.62
CA SER A 265 -6.35 -30.64 -21.50
C SER A 265 -6.34 -29.69 -22.72
N LEU A 266 -5.44 -28.70 -22.75
CA LEU A 266 -5.24 -27.82 -23.89
C LEU A 266 -4.62 -28.57 -25.07
N LYS A 267 -4.83 -28.05 -26.29
CA LYS A 267 -4.10 -28.53 -27.47
C LYS A 267 -2.60 -28.38 -27.21
N LEU A 268 -1.77 -29.29 -27.73
CA LEU A 268 -0.31 -29.27 -27.49
C LEU A 268 0.32 -27.88 -27.74
N LYS A 269 -0.09 -27.19 -28.82
CA LYS A 269 0.40 -25.85 -29.19
C LYS A 269 -0.05 -24.71 -28.26
N GLU A 270 -1.01 -24.96 -27.38
CA GLU A 270 -1.59 -24.01 -26.42
C GLU A 270 -1.20 -24.35 -24.97
N ARG A 271 -0.49 -25.47 -24.75
CA ARG A 271 -0.08 -25.93 -23.41
C ARG A 271 0.85 -24.90 -22.76
N LYS A 272 0.76 -24.70 -21.45
CA LYS A 272 1.62 -23.79 -20.66
C LYS A 272 1.80 -24.28 -19.24
N ASN A 273 2.74 -23.71 -18.48
CA ASN A 273 2.91 -24.10 -17.09
C ASN A 273 1.70 -23.65 -16.26
N PRO A 274 1.20 -24.50 -15.35
CA PRO A 274 0.26 -24.04 -14.33
C PRO A 274 0.87 -22.90 -13.52
N LYS A 275 0.08 -21.85 -13.24
CA LYS A 275 0.57 -20.63 -12.56
C LYS A 275 1.25 -20.92 -11.21
N PHE A 276 0.83 -21.97 -10.50
CA PHE A 276 1.40 -22.31 -9.19
C PHE A 276 2.87 -22.75 -9.26
N ILE A 277 3.34 -23.28 -10.40
CA ILE A 277 4.72 -23.75 -10.57
C ILE A 277 5.72 -22.61 -10.32
N PHE A 278 5.37 -21.38 -10.68
CA PHE A 278 6.25 -20.21 -10.49
C PHE A 278 6.39 -19.78 -9.03
N ASN A 279 5.49 -20.22 -8.15
CA ASN A 279 5.52 -19.89 -6.72
C ASN A 279 6.17 -20.99 -5.87
N LEU A 280 6.63 -22.08 -6.50
CA LEU A 280 7.34 -23.17 -5.82
C LEU A 280 8.75 -22.74 -5.39
N ASP A 281 9.25 -23.38 -4.33
CA ASP A 281 10.65 -23.23 -3.92
C ASP A 281 11.62 -23.86 -4.92
N ASN A 282 12.90 -23.50 -4.84
CA ASN A 282 13.92 -23.95 -5.78
C ASN A 282 14.11 -25.48 -5.78
N ASN A 283 13.86 -26.18 -4.66
CA ASN A 283 13.96 -27.63 -4.64
C ASN A 283 12.79 -28.26 -5.41
N ALA A 284 11.56 -27.83 -5.16
CA ALA A 284 10.39 -28.30 -5.88
C ALA A 284 10.48 -28.03 -7.39
N ILE A 285 10.96 -26.83 -7.78
CA ILE A 285 11.20 -26.50 -9.19
C ILE A 285 12.29 -27.38 -9.79
N LYS A 286 13.37 -27.67 -9.06
CA LYS A 286 14.44 -28.58 -9.52
C LYS A 286 13.89 -29.96 -9.86
N TYR A 287 13.03 -30.54 -9.01
CA TYR A 287 12.39 -31.83 -9.30
C TYR A 287 11.40 -31.76 -10.46
N TYR A 288 10.64 -30.67 -10.57
CA TYR A 288 9.76 -30.41 -11.71
C TYR A 288 10.54 -30.36 -13.03
N LEU A 289 11.64 -29.60 -13.07
CA LEU A 289 12.54 -29.53 -14.22
C LEU A 289 13.10 -30.93 -14.52
N LYS A 290 13.60 -31.67 -13.53
CA LYS A 290 14.09 -33.05 -13.72
C LYS A 290 13.07 -33.93 -14.45
N GLY A 291 11.79 -33.80 -14.12
CA GLY A 291 10.69 -34.44 -14.82
C GLY A 291 10.63 -34.15 -16.32
N ILE A 292 10.76 -32.87 -16.67
CA ILE A 292 10.72 -32.39 -18.06
C ILE A 292 11.92 -32.91 -18.86
N PHE A 293 13.12 -32.89 -18.24
CA PHE A 293 14.35 -33.38 -18.87
C PHE A 293 14.34 -34.90 -19.05
N ASP A 294 13.84 -35.65 -18.06
CA ASP A 294 13.71 -37.11 -18.14
C ASP A 294 12.77 -37.55 -19.29
N ALA A 295 11.79 -36.72 -19.67
CA ALA A 295 10.84 -37.04 -20.74
C ALA A 295 11.43 -36.94 -22.17
N LYS A 296 12.70 -36.58 -22.32
CA LYS A 296 13.35 -36.33 -23.62
C LYS A 296 14.72 -36.99 -23.71
N THR A 297 15.10 -37.43 -24.91
CA THR A 297 16.34 -38.16 -25.15
C THR A 297 17.50 -37.24 -25.55
N GLU A 298 18.67 -37.48 -24.96
CA GLU A 298 19.90 -36.73 -25.23
C GLU A 298 20.64 -37.23 -26.47
N LYS A 299 21.10 -36.32 -27.33
CA LYS A 299 22.28 -36.53 -28.18
C LYS A 299 23.13 -35.24 -28.18
N SER A 300 24.42 -35.40 -27.88
CA SER A 300 25.49 -34.38 -27.82
C SER A 300 25.81 -33.76 -26.45
N GLU A 301 26.92 -33.00 -26.40
CA GLU A 301 27.39 -32.19 -25.26
C GLU A 301 26.41 -31.07 -24.85
N LYS A 302 25.36 -30.85 -25.64
CA LYS A 302 24.24 -29.94 -25.35
C LYS A 302 22.94 -30.75 -25.27
N ILE A 303 22.13 -30.44 -24.27
CA ILE A 303 20.79 -30.99 -24.11
C ILE A 303 19.83 -30.14 -24.94
N GLU A 304 19.17 -30.77 -25.90
CA GLU A 304 18.15 -30.13 -26.74
C GLU A 304 16.77 -30.66 -26.38
N ILE A 305 15.87 -29.77 -25.98
CA ILE A 305 14.50 -30.13 -25.62
C ILE A 305 13.51 -29.46 -26.56
N ILE A 306 12.73 -30.29 -27.26
CA ILE A 306 11.58 -29.84 -28.04
C ILE A 306 10.36 -29.77 -27.12
N LEU A 307 9.76 -28.58 -27.03
CA LEU A 307 8.64 -28.28 -26.14
C LEU A 307 7.33 -28.06 -26.93
N PRO A 308 6.18 -28.39 -26.33
CA PRO A 308 4.89 -28.45 -27.00
C PRO A 308 4.35 -27.08 -27.49
N SER A 309 4.76 -25.97 -26.87
CA SER A 309 4.34 -24.62 -27.24
C SER A 309 5.41 -23.56 -26.95
N GLU A 310 5.22 -22.36 -27.50
CA GLU A 310 6.09 -21.20 -27.24
C GLU A 310 5.98 -20.70 -25.81
N GLU A 311 4.77 -20.65 -25.28
CA GLU A 311 4.50 -20.20 -23.92
C GLU A 311 5.15 -21.16 -22.91
N PHE A 312 4.98 -22.47 -23.08
CA PHE A 312 5.61 -23.48 -22.23
C PHE A 312 7.15 -23.41 -22.31
N ALA A 313 7.71 -23.20 -23.49
CA ALA A 313 9.16 -23.06 -23.64
C ALA A 313 9.72 -21.83 -22.92
N ARG A 314 9.03 -20.69 -23.00
CA ARG A 314 9.37 -19.49 -22.25
C ARG A 314 9.23 -19.70 -20.75
N ASP A 315 8.21 -20.45 -20.32
CA ASP A 315 8.01 -20.79 -18.92
C ASP A 315 9.15 -21.67 -18.37
N ILE A 316 9.61 -22.66 -19.13
CA ILE A 316 10.77 -23.50 -18.73
C ILE A 316 12.06 -22.68 -18.73
N GLN A 317 12.24 -21.81 -19.71
CA GLN A 317 13.36 -20.86 -19.72
C GLN A 317 13.36 -19.99 -18.46
N PHE A 318 12.21 -19.46 -18.05
CA PHE A 318 12.08 -18.69 -16.80
C PHE A 318 12.47 -19.50 -15.55
N LEU A 319 12.07 -20.77 -15.48
CA LEU A 319 12.42 -21.63 -14.34
C LEU A 319 13.91 -21.99 -14.30
N LEU A 320 14.55 -22.21 -15.45
CA LEU A 320 15.99 -22.49 -15.55
C LEU A 320 16.85 -21.29 -15.14
N LEU A 321 16.38 -20.08 -15.45
CA LEU A 321 17.06 -18.84 -15.04
C LEU A 321 17.12 -18.64 -13.53
N ARG A 322 16.20 -19.25 -12.76
CA ARG A 322 16.30 -19.26 -11.29
C ARG A 322 17.55 -19.95 -10.76
N PHE A 323 18.21 -20.76 -11.59
CA PHE A 323 19.43 -21.49 -11.26
C PHE A 323 20.64 -20.98 -12.04
N GLY A 324 20.54 -19.79 -12.66
CA GLY A 324 21.63 -19.21 -13.47
C GLY A 324 21.90 -19.97 -14.77
N ILE A 325 20.95 -20.79 -15.23
CA ILE A 325 21.08 -21.55 -16.49
C ILE A 325 20.41 -20.77 -17.60
N LEU A 326 21.16 -20.43 -18.63
CA LEU A 326 20.73 -19.65 -19.80
C LEU A 326 20.46 -20.59 -20.98
N PRO A 327 19.20 -21.03 -21.22
CA PRO A 327 18.88 -21.87 -22.35
C PRO A 327 18.75 -21.05 -23.64
N ILE A 328 19.33 -21.54 -24.73
CA ILE A 328 19.20 -20.96 -26.06
C ILE A 328 17.86 -21.36 -26.66
N TYR A 329 17.07 -20.37 -27.08
CA TYR A 329 15.77 -20.58 -27.70
C TYR A 329 15.88 -20.56 -29.23
N SER A 330 15.27 -21.54 -29.91
CA SER A 330 15.22 -21.57 -31.38
C SER A 330 13.89 -22.16 -31.90
N LYS A 331 13.39 -21.59 -33.01
CA LYS A 331 12.30 -22.19 -33.80
C LYS A 331 12.91 -23.02 -34.92
N ILE A 332 12.54 -24.29 -35.00
CA ILE A 332 13.00 -25.21 -36.05
C ILE A 332 11.80 -25.76 -36.82
N LYS A 333 11.97 -25.97 -38.13
CA LYS A 333 10.97 -26.67 -38.93
C LYS A 333 11.23 -28.17 -38.89
N VAL A 334 10.24 -28.94 -38.46
CA VAL A 334 10.32 -30.40 -38.49
C VAL A 334 9.36 -30.92 -39.57
N ASN A 335 9.90 -31.70 -40.50
CA ASN A 335 9.12 -32.41 -41.50
C ASN A 335 8.51 -33.65 -40.84
N ARG A 336 7.18 -33.80 -40.88
CA ARG A 336 6.57 -35.07 -40.47
C ARG A 336 6.91 -36.12 -41.53
N CYS A 337 7.45 -37.27 -41.09
CA CYS A 337 7.50 -38.44 -41.96
C CYS A 337 6.05 -38.77 -42.36
N TRP A 338 5.83 -39.05 -43.65
CA TRP A 338 4.53 -39.31 -44.31
C TRP A 338 3.69 -38.06 -44.67
N GLY A 339 4.21 -37.22 -45.59
CA GLY A 339 3.38 -36.32 -46.42
C GLY A 339 2.72 -35.11 -45.75
N GLY A 340 3.03 -34.81 -44.48
CA GLY A 340 2.48 -33.64 -43.77
C GLY A 340 3.29 -32.35 -43.99
N LYS A 341 2.60 -31.20 -44.06
CA LYS A 341 3.22 -29.86 -44.09
C LYS A 341 4.24 -29.69 -42.96
N SER A 342 5.39 -29.06 -43.26
CA SER A 342 6.41 -28.69 -42.27
C SER A 342 5.79 -27.86 -41.14
N GLU A 343 6.01 -28.25 -39.88
CA GLU A 343 5.53 -27.48 -38.72
C GLU A 343 6.70 -26.85 -37.96
N ASP A 344 6.51 -25.61 -37.52
CA ASP A 344 7.43 -24.94 -36.61
C ASP A 344 7.28 -25.56 -35.21
N VAL A 345 8.38 -26.05 -34.65
CA VAL A 345 8.48 -26.52 -33.26
C VAL A 345 9.56 -25.76 -32.52
N ILE A 346 9.44 -25.72 -31.20
CA ILE A 346 10.27 -24.87 -30.35
C ILE A 346 11.27 -25.70 -29.59
N LYS A 347 12.54 -25.29 -29.69
CA LYS A 347 13.69 -26.00 -29.15
C LYS A 347 14.44 -25.11 -28.16
N LEU A 348 14.65 -25.63 -26.96
CA LEU A 348 15.59 -25.10 -25.98
C LEU A 348 16.89 -25.92 -26.05
N THR A 349 18.04 -25.26 -26.20
CA THR A 349 19.37 -25.88 -26.20
C THR A 349 20.15 -25.40 -24.98
N ILE A 350 20.72 -26.34 -24.20
CA ILE A 350 21.32 -26.07 -22.89
C ILE A 350 22.65 -26.83 -22.77
N GLU A 351 23.64 -26.26 -22.10
CA GLU A 351 24.91 -26.97 -21.85
C GLU A 351 24.71 -28.10 -20.83
N LYS A 352 25.22 -29.29 -21.16
CA LYS A 352 24.98 -30.52 -20.37
C LYS A 352 25.55 -30.43 -18.95
N ASN A 353 26.74 -29.86 -18.80
CA ASN A 353 27.39 -29.62 -17.50
C ASN A 353 26.51 -28.80 -16.54
N LYS A 354 25.85 -27.74 -17.01
CA LYS A 354 24.97 -26.88 -16.19
C LYS A 354 23.75 -27.63 -15.65
N ILE A 355 23.21 -28.55 -16.44
CA ILE A 355 22.08 -29.40 -16.02
C ILE A 355 22.54 -30.51 -15.07
N SER A 356 23.71 -31.10 -15.30
CA SER A 356 24.32 -32.04 -14.36
C SER A 356 24.59 -31.38 -13.01
N ASP A 357 25.18 -30.18 -12.99
CA ASP A 357 25.42 -29.40 -11.77
C ASP A 357 24.12 -29.08 -11.03
N LEU A 358 23.07 -28.69 -11.78
CA LEU A 358 21.73 -28.46 -11.24
C LEU A 358 21.19 -29.69 -10.51
N PHE A 359 21.34 -30.90 -11.07
CA PHE A 359 20.80 -32.10 -10.46
C PHE A 359 21.70 -32.73 -9.39
N GLU A 360 23.02 -32.55 -9.45
CA GLU A 360 24.03 -33.12 -8.53
C GLU A 360 24.31 -32.27 -7.27
N ASN A 361 23.71 -31.08 -7.10
CA ASN A 361 23.92 -30.19 -5.93
C ASN A 361 25.38 -29.72 -5.75
N LYS A 362 26.20 -29.67 -6.82
CA LYS A 362 27.51 -29.01 -6.76
C LYS A 362 27.31 -27.51 -6.74
N ASN A 363 28.05 -26.78 -5.89
CA ASN A 363 27.94 -25.34 -5.63
C ASN A 363 27.74 -24.52 -6.92
N ILE A 364 26.47 -24.25 -7.25
CA ILE A 364 26.12 -23.23 -8.24
C ILE A 364 26.45 -21.91 -7.57
N ASN A 365 27.32 -21.14 -8.22
CA ASN A 365 27.97 -19.96 -7.68
C ASN A 365 26.96 -18.98 -7.05
N THR A 366 27.02 -18.80 -5.72
CA THR A 366 26.02 -18.09 -4.89
C THR A 366 25.94 -16.58 -5.15
N GLU A 367 26.89 -16.01 -5.89
CA GLU A 367 26.84 -14.60 -6.30
C GLU A 367 25.93 -14.36 -7.51
N GLN A 368 25.81 -15.33 -8.43
CA GLN A 368 24.91 -15.23 -9.60
C GLN A 368 23.42 -15.34 -9.20
N GLU A 369 23.12 -15.83 -8.00
CA GLU A 369 21.76 -15.88 -7.43
C GLU A 369 21.19 -14.50 -7.07
N LYS A 370 22.01 -13.44 -7.11
CA LYS A 370 21.59 -12.08 -6.73
C LYS A 370 20.82 -11.37 -7.82
N ILE A 371 20.85 -11.81 -9.08
CA ILE A 371 20.08 -11.21 -10.19
C ILE A 371 19.04 -12.21 -10.67
N ILE A 372 17.77 -11.83 -10.65
CA ILE A 372 16.64 -12.59 -11.17
C ILE A 372 16.08 -11.90 -12.41
N TRP A 373 15.60 -12.68 -13.37
CA TRP A 373 15.00 -12.19 -14.60
C TRP A 373 13.49 -12.16 -14.44
N VAL A 374 12.86 -10.99 -14.58
CA VAL A 374 11.42 -10.81 -14.33
C VAL A 374 10.68 -10.34 -15.58
N LYS A 375 9.41 -10.73 -15.66
CA LYS A 375 8.47 -10.11 -16.59
C LYS A 375 8.19 -8.69 -16.11
N PHE A 376 7.94 -7.79 -17.06
CA PHE A 376 7.64 -6.40 -16.79
C PHE A 376 6.56 -5.91 -17.73
N ASP A 377 5.76 -4.96 -17.26
CA ASP A 377 4.90 -4.16 -18.11
C ASP A 377 5.60 -2.86 -18.46
N ILE A 378 5.43 -2.40 -19.71
CA ILE A 378 6.00 -1.15 -20.20
C ILE A 378 4.90 -0.26 -20.75
N GLU A 379 4.82 0.96 -20.25
CA GLU A 379 3.81 1.96 -20.62
C GLU A 379 4.52 3.24 -21.07
N LYS A 380 4.11 3.80 -22.22
CA LYS A 380 4.57 5.12 -22.66
C LYS A 380 3.76 6.18 -21.92
N ILE A 381 4.45 7.01 -21.15
CA ILE A 381 3.83 8.13 -20.44
C ILE A 381 4.37 9.45 -21.02
N PRO A 382 3.53 10.50 -21.15
CA PRO A 382 4.01 11.80 -21.54
C PRO A 382 5.03 12.28 -20.51
N SER A 383 6.17 12.77 -21.00
CA SER A 383 7.18 13.34 -20.13
C SER A 383 6.61 14.60 -19.49
N ASP A 384 6.63 14.66 -18.17
CA ASP A 384 6.14 15.74 -17.34
C ASP A 384 7.28 16.51 -16.67
N VAL A 385 8.54 16.12 -16.88
CA VAL A 385 9.73 16.79 -16.35
C VAL A 385 10.52 17.53 -17.44
N LYS A 386 11.38 18.48 -17.04
CA LYS A 386 12.22 19.28 -17.94
C LYS A 386 13.61 18.67 -18.16
N TYR A 387 14.16 18.07 -17.11
CA TYR A 387 15.46 17.41 -17.16
C TYR A 387 15.36 16.01 -16.56
N VAL A 388 16.29 15.16 -16.97
CA VAL A 388 16.51 13.84 -16.42
C VAL A 388 17.97 13.76 -15.97
N TYR A 389 18.19 13.20 -14.78
CA TYR A 389 19.52 13.04 -14.20
C TYR A 389 20.15 11.73 -14.65
N ASP A 390 21.45 11.80 -14.95
CA ASP A 390 22.28 10.71 -15.44
C ASP A 390 23.46 10.50 -14.49
N LEU A 391 23.81 9.23 -14.29
CA LEU A 391 24.94 8.78 -13.51
C LEU A 391 25.76 7.92 -14.46
N GLU A 392 26.95 8.38 -14.85
CA GLU A 392 27.94 7.56 -15.56
C GLU A 392 28.79 6.84 -14.52
N VAL A 393 28.80 5.51 -14.55
CA VAL A 393 29.57 4.72 -13.60
C VAL A 393 30.93 4.34 -14.21
N GLU A 394 32.00 4.47 -13.42
CA GLU A 394 33.37 4.25 -13.88
C GLU A 394 33.62 2.77 -14.26
N ASP A 395 34.17 2.53 -15.45
CA ASP A 395 34.44 1.20 -16.06
C ASP A 395 33.24 0.28 -16.30
N PHE A 396 32.04 0.68 -15.88
CA PHE A 396 30.81 -0.11 -15.96
C PHE A 396 29.66 0.79 -16.32
N GLU A 397 28.91 0.51 -17.38
CA GLU A 397 27.81 1.39 -17.77
C GLU A 397 26.51 1.16 -16.94
N ASN A 398 26.58 0.61 -15.70
CA ASN A 398 25.38 0.25 -14.90
C ASN A 398 25.48 0.44 -13.37
N PHE A 399 24.34 0.59 -12.70
CA PHE A 399 24.17 0.64 -11.24
C PHE A 399 22.80 0.12 -10.77
N ILE A 400 22.68 -0.25 -9.49
CA ILE A 400 21.41 -0.77 -8.94
C ILE A 400 20.58 0.38 -8.36
N GLY A 401 19.39 0.65 -8.94
CA GLY A 401 18.44 1.66 -8.46
C GLY A 401 17.02 1.08 -8.35
N ASN A 402 16.32 1.30 -7.24
CA ASN A 402 15.02 0.66 -6.94
C ASN A 402 15.02 -0.88 -7.15
N LEU A 403 16.11 -1.56 -6.77
CA LEU A 403 16.32 -3.01 -6.94
C LEU A 403 16.39 -3.50 -8.39
N ILE A 404 16.33 -2.62 -9.39
CA ILE A 404 16.51 -2.96 -10.80
C ILE A 404 17.99 -2.75 -11.14
N VAL A 405 18.60 -3.69 -11.89
CA VAL A 405 19.95 -3.51 -12.41
C VAL A 405 19.82 -2.51 -13.56
N ASN A 406 20.00 -1.23 -13.26
CA ASN A 406 19.85 -0.16 -14.24
C ASN A 406 21.17 0.03 -14.96
N HIS A 407 21.12 0.13 -16.28
CA HIS A 407 22.20 0.76 -17.01
C HIS A 407 22.03 2.29 -16.94
N ASN A 408 23.05 3.10 -17.19
CA ASN A 408 23.01 4.56 -17.04
C ASN A 408 21.63 5.21 -17.43
N SER A 409 21.06 5.87 -16.41
CA SER A 409 20.22 7.07 -16.42
C SER A 409 18.72 7.09 -16.73
N ARG A 410 17.95 7.77 -15.85
CA ARG A 410 17.06 8.94 -16.13
C ARG A 410 15.80 8.96 -15.26
N TRP A 411 15.81 9.69 -14.14
CA TRP A 411 14.66 9.79 -13.23
C TRP A 411 14.01 11.18 -13.28
N ALA A 412 12.68 11.19 -13.23
CA ALA A 412 11.82 12.36 -13.33
C ALA A 412 11.39 12.81 -11.92
N THR A 413 11.93 13.92 -11.43
CA THR A 413 11.41 14.66 -10.27
C THR A 413 10.93 16.03 -10.76
N HIS A 414 9.80 16.51 -10.23
CA HIS A 414 9.30 17.86 -10.55
C HIS A 414 10.17 18.89 -9.83
N GLY A 415 11.25 19.28 -10.50
CA GLY A 415 12.25 20.19 -9.95
C GLY A 415 13.11 19.56 -8.87
N ASN A 416 14.36 19.97 -8.76
CA ASN A 416 15.18 19.62 -7.59
C ASN A 416 14.54 20.16 -6.30
N VAL A 417 14.81 19.50 -5.17
CA VAL A 417 14.56 20.08 -3.84
C VAL A 417 15.48 21.30 -3.68
N SER A 418 14.94 22.47 -4.00
CA SER A 418 15.69 23.73 -4.01
C SER A 418 14.85 24.86 -3.43
N LYS A 419 15.52 25.95 -3.03
CA LYS A 419 14.83 27.13 -2.50
C LYS A 419 13.91 27.76 -3.55
N GLU A 420 14.28 27.69 -4.82
CA GLU A 420 13.54 28.24 -5.96
C GLU A 420 12.22 27.48 -6.19
N ASN A 421 12.27 26.14 -6.08
CA ASN A 421 11.11 25.26 -6.25
C ASN A 421 10.21 25.17 -5.01
N ALA A 422 10.69 25.61 -3.84
CA ALA A 422 9.85 25.74 -2.66
C ALA A 422 8.70 26.73 -2.94
N HIS A 423 7.52 26.47 -2.38
CA HIS A 423 6.41 27.41 -2.42
C HIS A 423 6.57 28.49 -1.32
N PRO A 424 5.93 29.67 -1.44
CA PRO A 424 5.08 30.13 -2.55
C PRO A 424 5.84 30.52 -3.84
N HIS A 425 5.13 30.48 -4.97
CA HIS A 425 5.58 31.02 -6.27
C HIS A 425 4.96 32.39 -6.55
N VAL A 426 5.64 33.20 -7.37
CA VAL A 426 5.23 34.57 -7.70
C VAL A 426 5.23 34.82 -9.21
N ASP A 427 4.57 35.90 -9.62
CA ASP A 427 4.54 36.44 -10.99
C ASP A 427 5.80 37.27 -11.31
N CYS A 428 5.92 37.78 -12.54
CA CYS A 428 7.13 38.50 -12.98
C CYS A 428 7.45 39.73 -12.13
N ALA A 429 6.43 40.44 -11.65
CA ALA A 429 6.57 41.66 -10.85
C ALA A 429 6.54 41.42 -9.31
N GLY A 430 6.46 40.15 -8.87
CA GLY A 430 6.37 39.80 -7.46
C GLY A 430 5.18 40.48 -6.77
N GLU A 431 4.03 40.52 -7.43
CA GLU A 431 2.78 41.07 -6.92
C GLU A 431 1.83 39.98 -6.45
N ILE A 432 1.78 38.85 -7.16
CA ILE A 432 0.88 37.72 -6.92
C ILE A 432 1.70 36.61 -6.28
N ALA A 433 1.18 35.97 -5.23
CA ALA A 433 1.74 34.75 -4.67
C ALA A 433 0.73 33.62 -4.67
N VAL A 434 1.20 32.41 -4.99
CA VAL A 434 0.39 31.19 -5.03
C VAL A 434 1.08 30.05 -4.28
N VAL A 435 0.31 29.31 -3.49
CA VAL A 435 0.66 27.97 -3.00
C VAL A 435 -0.30 26.95 -3.59
N HIS A 436 0.22 25.75 -3.86
CA HIS A 436 -0.49 24.72 -4.61
C HIS A 436 -0.24 23.32 -4.04
N ASN A 437 -1.29 22.51 -4.01
CA ASN A 437 -1.27 21.08 -3.75
C ASN A 437 -1.96 20.33 -4.88
N GLY A 438 -1.24 19.49 -5.60
CA GLY A 438 -1.77 18.73 -6.73
C GLY A 438 -0.81 18.76 -7.90
N ILE A 439 -1.32 18.51 -9.11
CA ILE A 439 -0.56 18.54 -10.36
C ILE A 439 -1.38 19.31 -11.41
N ILE A 440 -0.76 20.34 -11.98
CA ILE A 440 -1.29 21.05 -13.14
C ILE A 440 -0.85 20.31 -14.41
N SER A 441 -1.72 19.47 -14.96
CA SER A 441 -1.36 18.53 -16.03
C SER A 441 -1.03 19.20 -17.37
N ASN A 442 -1.56 20.41 -17.62
CA ASN A 442 -1.28 21.17 -18.85
C ASN A 442 -0.27 22.32 -18.64
N TYR A 443 0.56 22.28 -17.60
CA TYR A 443 1.47 23.37 -17.27
C TYR A 443 2.49 23.67 -18.39
N LYS A 444 2.95 22.64 -19.13
CA LYS A 444 3.94 22.81 -20.22
C LYS A 444 3.38 23.70 -21.33
N GLU A 445 2.17 23.42 -21.78
CA GLU A 445 1.46 24.20 -22.80
C GLU A 445 1.30 25.66 -22.35
N LEU A 446 0.84 25.86 -21.11
CA LEU A 446 0.64 27.20 -20.53
C LEU A 446 1.96 27.96 -20.39
N LYS A 447 3.02 27.30 -19.91
CA LYS A 447 4.36 27.88 -19.73
C LYS A 447 4.95 28.35 -21.05
N GLU A 448 4.83 27.55 -22.10
CA GLU A 448 5.30 27.92 -23.44
C GLU A 448 4.54 29.11 -24.02
N GLU A 449 3.21 29.17 -23.85
CA GLU A 449 2.40 30.32 -24.25
C GLU A 449 2.83 31.60 -23.51
N LEU A 450 3.01 31.51 -22.19
CA LEU A 450 3.39 32.64 -21.35
C LEU A 450 4.82 33.14 -21.66
N ILE A 451 5.77 32.25 -21.90
CA ILE A 451 7.13 32.63 -22.32
C ILE A 451 7.09 33.40 -23.65
N LYS A 452 6.29 32.95 -24.63
CA LYS A 452 6.11 33.67 -25.91
C LYS A 452 5.53 35.07 -25.72
N LYS A 453 4.77 35.28 -24.65
CA LYS A 453 4.19 36.57 -24.25
C LYS A 453 5.11 37.41 -23.36
N GLY A 454 6.35 36.98 -23.15
CA GLY A 454 7.39 37.73 -22.44
C GLY A 454 7.49 37.45 -20.93
N HIS A 455 6.81 36.42 -20.41
CA HIS A 455 6.91 36.05 -19.00
C HIS A 455 8.23 35.33 -18.68
N ILE A 456 8.81 35.62 -17.51
CA ILE A 456 10.08 35.05 -17.06
C ILE A 456 9.82 34.07 -15.91
N PHE A 457 10.16 32.80 -16.13
CA PHE A 457 10.04 31.74 -15.14
C PHE A 457 11.35 31.52 -14.39
N THR A 458 11.25 31.35 -13.07
CA THR A 458 12.37 31.22 -12.14
C THR A 458 12.50 29.82 -11.54
N SER A 459 11.48 28.97 -11.72
CA SER A 459 11.43 27.62 -11.16
C SER A 459 11.12 26.55 -12.22
N GLU A 460 11.29 25.31 -11.81
CA GLU A 460 10.98 24.12 -12.61
C GLU A 460 9.58 23.56 -12.30
N THR A 461 8.85 24.16 -11.36
CA THR A 461 7.55 23.66 -10.91
C THR A 461 6.42 23.96 -11.90
N ASP A 462 5.40 23.12 -11.87
CA ASP A 462 4.13 23.34 -12.54
C ASP A 462 3.36 24.52 -11.90
N THR A 463 3.46 24.67 -10.58
CA THR A 463 2.78 25.74 -9.81
C THR A 463 3.07 27.16 -10.31
N GLU A 464 4.31 27.46 -10.74
CA GLU A 464 4.69 28.81 -11.16
C GLU A 464 3.87 29.31 -12.35
N VAL A 465 3.27 28.44 -13.16
CA VAL A 465 2.41 28.88 -14.27
C VAL A 465 1.17 29.63 -13.79
N VAL A 466 0.69 29.37 -12.56
CA VAL A 466 -0.54 29.97 -12.03
C VAL A 466 -0.39 31.49 -11.82
N PRO A 467 0.58 32.02 -11.06
CA PRO A 467 0.73 33.46 -10.89
C PRO A 467 0.99 34.19 -12.23
N HIS A 468 1.81 33.62 -13.13
CA HIS A 468 2.04 34.19 -14.47
C HIS A 468 0.78 34.20 -15.35
N LEU A 469 -0.05 33.15 -15.25
CA LEU A 469 -1.31 33.10 -15.97
C LEU A 469 -2.31 34.14 -15.45
N ILE A 470 -2.34 34.38 -14.14
CA ILE A 470 -3.16 35.46 -13.55
C ILE A 470 -2.63 36.83 -14.00
N GLU A 471 -1.31 37.03 -13.99
CA GLU A 471 -0.66 38.24 -14.52
C GLU A 471 -1.06 38.50 -15.98
N GLU A 472 -1.06 37.46 -16.82
CA GLU A 472 -1.45 37.58 -18.23
C GLU A 472 -2.95 37.87 -18.42
N GLU A 473 -3.82 37.24 -17.63
CA GLU A 473 -5.25 37.53 -17.69
C GLU A 473 -5.58 38.96 -17.22
N LEU A 474 -4.79 39.53 -16.30
CA LEU A 474 -4.95 40.91 -15.84
C LEU A 474 -4.69 41.92 -16.97
N LYS A 475 -3.77 41.66 -17.89
CA LYS A 475 -3.47 42.56 -19.04
C LYS A 475 -4.65 42.77 -19.98
N LYS A 476 -5.69 41.93 -19.91
CA LYS A 476 -6.89 42.04 -20.75
C LYS A 476 -7.90 43.08 -20.25
N PHE A 477 -7.65 43.70 -19.09
CA PHE A 477 -8.54 44.68 -18.49
C PHE A 477 -7.93 46.08 -18.53
N ASP A 478 -8.67 47.05 -19.06
CA ASP A 478 -8.22 48.45 -19.16
C ASP A 478 -8.01 49.10 -17.78
N LYS A 479 -8.78 48.66 -16.78
CA LYS A 479 -8.69 49.13 -15.39
C LYS A 479 -8.49 47.96 -14.45
N ILE A 480 -7.39 47.98 -13.71
CA ILE A 480 -7.10 46.95 -12.70
C ILE A 480 -7.79 47.36 -11.38
N ASN A 481 -8.88 46.69 -11.05
CA ASN A 481 -9.63 46.83 -9.80
C ASN A 481 -9.91 45.44 -9.20
N GLU A 482 -10.51 45.39 -8.00
CA GLU A 482 -10.77 44.12 -7.29
C GLU A 482 -11.59 43.13 -8.11
N GLU A 483 -12.64 43.59 -8.78
CA GLU A 483 -13.52 42.75 -9.58
C GLU A 483 -12.81 42.16 -10.80
N ASN A 484 -12.02 42.97 -11.50
CA ASN A 484 -11.24 42.52 -12.65
C ASN A 484 -10.11 41.57 -12.23
N TYR A 485 -9.52 41.75 -11.05
CA TYR A 485 -8.57 40.79 -10.49
C TYR A 485 -9.22 39.45 -10.19
N ILE A 486 -10.36 39.44 -9.52
CA ILE A 486 -11.11 38.21 -9.24
C ILE A 486 -11.49 37.51 -10.55
N LYS A 487 -11.91 38.26 -11.56
CA LYS A 487 -12.23 37.72 -12.89
C LYS A 487 -10.99 37.15 -13.60
N ALA A 488 -9.85 37.81 -13.50
CA ALA A 488 -8.58 37.30 -14.03
C ALA A 488 -8.17 35.98 -13.37
N VAL A 489 -8.30 35.87 -12.04
CA VAL A 489 -8.05 34.64 -11.30
C VAL A 489 -8.97 33.50 -11.75
N LYS A 490 -10.28 33.77 -11.89
CA LYS A 490 -11.25 32.79 -12.39
C LYS A 490 -10.94 32.33 -13.82
N ASN A 491 -10.56 33.25 -14.70
CA ASN A 491 -10.16 32.95 -16.07
C ASN A 491 -8.85 32.14 -16.14
N ALA A 492 -7.92 32.40 -15.23
CA ALA A 492 -6.69 31.61 -15.12
C ALA A 492 -7.02 30.18 -14.66
N ILE A 493 -7.82 30.03 -13.60
CA ILE A 493 -8.22 28.72 -13.07
C ILE A 493 -8.98 27.88 -14.11
N SER A 494 -9.86 28.48 -14.92
CA SER A 494 -10.62 27.74 -15.95
C SER A 494 -9.76 27.16 -17.08
N LYS A 495 -8.52 27.63 -17.23
CA LYS A 495 -7.54 27.12 -18.19
C LYS A 495 -6.63 26.03 -17.62
N ILE A 496 -6.62 25.86 -16.31
CA ILE A 496 -5.81 24.85 -15.61
C ILE A 496 -6.53 23.50 -15.69
N LYS A 497 -5.79 22.44 -16.02
CA LYS A 497 -6.25 21.05 -15.98
C LYS A 497 -5.46 20.28 -14.92
N GLY A 498 -6.07 19.26 -14.34
CA GLY A 498 -5.46 18.39 -13.34
C GLY A 498 -6.08 18.55 -11.96
N THR A 499 -5.35 18.11 -10.93
CA THR A 499 -5.79 18.14 -9.54
C THR A 499 -5.11 19.31 -8.84
N TYR A 500 -5.84 20.13 -8.09
CA TYR A 500 -5.27 21.29 -7.42
C TYR A 500 -6.08 21.73 -6.21
N ALA A 501 -5.37 22.19 -5.19
CA ALA A 501 -5.86 23.08 -4.16
C ALA A 501 -4.93 24.29 -4.16
N LEU A 502 -5.49 25.49 -4.29
CA LEU A 502 -4.74 26.74 -4.45
C LEU A 502 -5.11 27.71 -3.34
N ALA A 503 -4.12 28.47 -2.85
CA ALA A 503 -4.36 29.70 -2.11
C ALA A 503 -3.54 30.84 -2.72
N ILE A 504 -4.19 31.99 -2.95
CA ILE A 504 -3.71 33.08 -3.80
C ILE A 504 -3.87 34.42 -3.07
N ILE A 505 -2.81 35.23 -3.07
CA ILE A 505 -2.79 36.61 -2.54
C ILE A 505 -2.14 37.56 -3.54
N ASN A 506 -2.46 38.86 -3.47
CA ASN A 506 -1.88 39.89 -4.34
C ASN A 506 -1.60 41.19 -3.56
N LYS A 507 -0.39 41.74 -3.66
CA LYS A 507 0.00 42.98 -2.95
C LYS A 507 -0.81 44.21 -3.36
N LYS A 508 -1.30 44.27 -4.61
CA LYS A 508 -2.18 45.35 -5.10
C LYS A 508 -3.59 45.25 -4.53
N PHE A 509 -3.98 44.06 -4.08
CA PHE A 509 -5.29 43.78 -3.49
C PHE A 509 -5.11 43.12 -2.12
N PRO A 510 -4.51 43.84 -1.14
CA PRO A 510 -4.04 43.25 0.10
C PRO A 510 -5.15 42.77 1.03
N ASN A 511 -6.41 43.10 0.71
CA ASN A 511 -7.59 42.72 1.44
C ASN A 511 -8.30 41.49 0.83
N ILE A 512 -7.69 40.77 -0.10
CA ILE A 512 -8.31 39.63 -0.78
C ILE A 512 -7.45 38.36 -0.60
N LEU A 513 -8.08 37.28 -0.13
CA LEU A 513 -7.55 35.92 -0.16
C LEU A 513 -8.47 35.05 -1.01
N ILE A 514 -7.91 34.32 -1.97
CA ILE A 514 -8.69 33.42 -2.84
C ILE A 514 -8.21 31.99 -2.64
N GLY A 515 -9.15 31.07 -2.43
CA GLY A 515 -8.93 29.63 -2.42
C GLY A 515 -9.64 28.97 -3.59
N ALA A 516 -9.03 27.97 -4.23
CA ALA A 516 -9.67 27.20 -5.29
C ALA A 516 -9.37 25.72 -5.17
N ARG A 517 -10.37 24.87 -5.46
CA ARG A 517 -10.28 23.41 -5.30
C ARG A 517 -10.72 22.67 -6.55
N ASN A 518 -9.97 21.63 -6.91
CA ASN A 518 -10.36 20.56 -7.80
C ASN A 518 -9.64 19.26 -7.40
N GLU A 519 -10.36 18.28 -6.84
CA GLU A 519 -9.91 16.94 -6.43
C GLU A 519 -8.89 16.88 -5.26
N SER A 520 -8.15 17.96 -5.00
CA SER A 520 -7.23 18.09 -3.86
C SER A 520 -7.94 18.75 -2.65
N PRO A 521 -7.81 18.23 -1.41
CA PRO A 521 -8.53 18.77 -0.25
C PRO A 521 -8.22 20.24 0.03
N LEU A 522 -9.28 21.03 0.26
CA LEU A 522 -9.20 22.41 0.74
C LEU A 522 -10.43 22.73 1.59
N ILE A 523 -10.21 23.36 2.74
CA ILE A 523 -11.23 23.64 3.76
C ILE A 523 -11.08 25.11 4.19
N LEU A 524 -12.21 25.81 4.29
CA LEU A 524 -12.27 27.20 4.76
C LEU A 524 -12.61 27.24 6.26
N GLY A 525 -11.74 27.81 7.09
CA GLY A 525 -12.00 28.07 8.51
C GLY A 525 -12.56 29.48 8.73
N ILE A 526 -13.47 29.64 9.70
CA ILE A 526 -14.15 30.93 9.99
C ILE A 526 -14.00 31.29 11.47
N SER A 527 -13.20 32.29 11.82
CA SER A 527 -13.17 32.89 13.17
C SER A 527 -13.91 34.24 13.16
N ASP A 528 -14.10 34.83 14.34
CA ASP A 528 -14.72 36.16 14.45
C ASP A 528 -13.77 37.27 13.97
N ASP A 529 -12.46 36.99 13.95
CA ASP A 529 -11.38 37.93 13.63
C ASP A 529 -10.63 37.59 12.32
N GLY A 530 -11.13 36.63 11.53
CA GLY A 530 -10.52 36.25 10.25
C GLY A 530 -11.04 34.97 9.61
N TYR A 531 -10.48 34.66 8.45
CA TYR A 531 -10.72 33.44 7.69
C TYR A 531 -9.42 32.71 7.41
N PHE A 532 -9.53 31.40 7.28
CA PHE A 532 -8.42 30.49 7.06
C PHE A 532 -8.70 29.61 5.85
N LEU A 533 -7.66 29.27 5.10
CA LEU A 533 -7.70 28.17 4.13
C LEU A 533 -6.73 27.10 4.62
N GLY A 534 -7.13 25.84 4.62
CA GLY A 534 -6.28 24.73 5.03
C GLY A 534 -6.49 23.52 4.15
N SER A 535 -5.41 22.80 3.80
CA SER A 535 -5.55 21.47 3.18
C SER A 535 -6.14 20.43 4.15
N ASP A 536 -6.07 20.71 5.45
CA ASP A 536 -6.66 19.94 6.54
C ASP A 536 -7.16 20.91 7.65
N ILE A 537 -8.21 20.53 8.38
CA ILE A 537 -8.79 21.30 9.49
C ILE A 537 -7.75 21.64 10.56
N THR A 538 -6.83 20.71 10.82
CA THR A 538 -5.76 20.86 11.82
C THR A 538 -4.88 22.09 11.58
N ALA A 539 -4.85 22.63 10.35
CA ALA A 539 -4.06 23.81 10.02
C ALA A 539 -4.48 25.07 10.82
N PHE A 540 -5.77 25.23 11.12
CA PHE A 540 -6.32 26.46 11.73
C PHE A 540 -7.13 26.21 13.00
N LEU A 541 -7.09 24.98 13.52
CA LEU A 541 -7.97 24.54 14.60
C LEU A 541 -7.81 25.35 15.90
N ASP A 542 -6.64 25.92 16.18
CA ASP A 542 -6.40 26.76 17.37
C ASP A 542 -7.19 28.08 17.33
N TYR A 543 -7.59 28.50 16.14
CA TYR A 543 -8.19 29.79 15.91
C TYR A 543 -9.69 29.70 15.67
N THR A 544 -10.17 28.56 15.17
CA THR A 544 -11.59 28.32 14.97
C THR A 544 -11.92 26.84 14.83
N ASN A 545 -13.12 26.51 15.32
CA ASN A 545 -13.76 25.22 15.12
C ASN A 545 -14.92 25.29 14.11
N ARG A 546 -15.14 26.41 13.43
CA ARG A 546 -16.11 26.54 12.35
C ARG A 546 -15.39 26.37 11.02
N ALA A 547 -15.84 25.40 10.22
CA ALA A 547 -15.23 25.08 8.94
C ALA A 547 -16.28 24.91 7.83
N ILE A 548 -15.90 25.20 6.60
CA ILE A 548 -16.65 24.94 5.38
C ILE A 548 -15.74 24.10 4.47
N PRO A 549 -15.96 22.79 4.33
CA PRO A 549 -15.28 21.97 3.33
C PRO A 549 -15.67 22.45 1.94
N LEU A 550 -14.68 22.77 1.10
CA LEU A 550 -14.93 23.17 -0.29
C LEU A 550 -15.17 21.94 -1.17
N GLU A 551 -15.96 22.07 -2.22
CA GLU A 551 -16.21 21.03 -3.22
C GLU A 551 -15.36 21.23 -4.48
N ASP A 552 -15.32 20.22 -5.36
CA ASP A 552 -14.57 20.31 -6.61
C ASP A 552 -15.19 21.35 -7.55
N GLY A 553 -14.35 22.26 -8.05
CA GLY A 553 -14.74 23.43 -8.82
C GLY A 553 -15.09 24.65 -7.98
N ASP A 554 -15.04 24.58 -6.64
CA ASP A 554 -15.27 25.74 -5.79
C ASP A 554 -14.10 26.73 -5.85
N ILE A 555 -14.46 28.02 -5.91
CA ILE A 555 -13.57 29.16 -5.74
C ILE A 555 -14.13 30.01 -4.60
N ALA A 556 -13.42 30.02 -3.46
CA ALA A 556 -13.75 30.82 -2.29
C ALA A 556 -12.99 32.16 -2.36
N ILE A 557 -13.72 33.27 -2.31
CA ILE A 557 -13.21 34.63 -2.37
C ILE A 557 -13.52 35.30 -1.04
N ILE A 558 -12.48 35.67 -0.30
CA ILE A 558 -12.60 36.33 1.00
C ILE A 558 -12.09 37.76 0.87
N ARG A 559 -12.95 38.75 1.11
CA ARG A 559 -12.60 40.17 1.10
C ARG A 559 -12.66 40.76 2.50
N LYS A 560 -11.64 41.48 2.94
CA LYS A 560 -11.65 42.27 4.18
C LYS A 560 -12.07 43.71 3.85
N LYS A 561 -13.24 44.13 4.33
CA LYS A 561 -13.75 45.51 4.10
C LYS A 561 -13.15 46.50 5.10
N ARG A 562 -13.18 46.14 6.38
CA ARG A 562 -12.58 46.88 7.50
C ARG A 562 -12.23 45.91 8.62
N GLU A 563 -11.71 46.42 9.73
CA GLU A 563 -11.39 45.60 10.90
C GLU A 563 -12.63 44.83 11.38
N ASN A 564 -12.51 43.50 11.50
CA ASN A 564 -13.60 42.57 11.83
C ASN A 564 -14.78 42.50 10.82
N GLU A 565 -14.68 43.12 9.63
CA GLU A 565 -15.72 42.99 8.60
C GLU A 565 -15.17 42.32 7.34
N PHE A 566 -15.75 41.16 7.02
CA PHE A 566 -15.37 40.34 5.88
C PHE A 566 -16.58 39.99 5.01
N ASP A 567 -16.34 39.86 3.71
CA ASP A 567 -17.27 39.30 2.73
C ASP A 567 -16.72 37.98 2.21
N LEU A 568 -17.54 36.93 2.25
CA LEU A 568 -17.22 35.61 1.72
C LEU A 568 -18.17 35.29 0.58
N THR A 569 -17.60 35.03 -0.61
CA THR A 569 -18.34 34.48 -1.75
C THR A 569 -17.71 33.15 -2.15
N ILE A 570 -18.53 32.10 -2.28
CA ILE A 570 -18.11 30.81 -2.86
C ILE A 570 -18.84 30.65 -4.18
N GLU A 571 -18.08 30.38 -5.24
CA GLU A 571 -18.63 30.10 -6.58
C GLU A 571 -18.20 28.73 -7.06
N ASN A 572 -19.12 28.00 -7.70
CA ASN A 572 -18.82 26.75 -8.40
C ASN A 572 -19.21 26.92 -9.87
N ARG A 573 -18.24 26.74 -10.78
CA ARG A 573 -18.45 26.85 -12.24
C ARG A 573 -19.18 28.14 -12.65
N GLY A 574 -18.85 29.27 -11.99
CA GLY A 574 -19.41 30.59 -12.27
C GLY A 574 -20.73 30.93 -11.56
N ASN A 575 -21.31 30.01 -10.80
CA ASN A 575 -22.53 30.25 -10.02
C ASN A 575 -22.22 30.40 -8.54
N LYS A 576 -22.84 31.37 -7.86
CA LYS A 576 -22.74 31.48 -6.39
C LYS A 576 -23.40 30.26 -5.74
N VAL A 577 -22.69 29.64 -4.81
CA VAL A 577 -23.15 28.45 -4.09
C VAL A 577 -23.09 28.69 -2.59
N HIS A 578 -24.01 28.05 -1.87
CA HIS A 578 -23.97 28.01 -0.41
C HIS A 578 -23.43 26.65 0.04
N ARG A 579 -22.41 26.67 0.90
CA ARG A 579 -21.80 25.47 1.48
C ARG A 579 -22.13 25.40 2.96
N LYS A 580 -22.50 24.20 3.42
CA LYS A 580 -22.89 23.99 4.82
C LYS A 580 -21.67 24.15 5.73
N MET A 581 -21.76 25.10 6.66
CA MET A 581 -20.79 25.23 7.74
C MET A 581 -20.95 24.07 8.72
N ILE A 582 -19.84 23.44 9.05
CA ILE A 582 -19.74 22.46 10.12
C ILE A 582 -19.11 23.14 11.34
N LYS A 583 -19.69 22.89 12.51
CA LYS A 583 -19.06 23.22 13.79
C LYS A 583 -18.40 21.96 14.31
N ILE A 584 -17.12 22.08 14.60
CA ILE A 584 -16.25 21.02 15.05
C ILE A 584 -16.33 21.03 16.58
N GLU A 585 -17.08 20.10 17.17
CA GLU A 585 -17.25 19.98 18.63
C GLU A 585 -16.01 19.36 19.29
N TRP A 586 -14.85 20.02 19.17
CA TRP A 586 -13.57 19.45 19.59
C TRP A 586 -12.92 20.30 20.69
N ASP A 587 -12.21 19.65 21.61
CA ASP A 587 -11.36 20.27 22.62
C ASP A 587 -9.90 20.30 22.12
N MET A 588 -9.25 21.46 22.08
CA MET A 588 -7.84 21.61 21.69
C MET A 588 -6.91 20.70 22.50
N ARG A 589 -7.26 20.38 23.75
CA ARG A 589 -6.51 19.44 24.61
C ARG A 589 -6.35 18.06 23.99
N SER A 590 -7.32 17.63 23.17
CA SER A 590 -7.27 16.32 22.51
C SER A 590 -6.12 16.20 21.50
N ALA A 591 -5.61 17.33 20.99
CA ALA A 591 -4.49 17.39 20.05
C ALA A 591 -3.12 17.52 20.72
N GLU A 592 -3.06 17.65 22.05
CA GLU A 592 -1.82 17.71 22.82
C GLU A 592 -1.50 16.36 23.46
N LYS A 593 -0.24 16.13 23.86
CA LYS A 593 0.14 14.89 24.53
C LYS A 593 -0.36 14.80 25.99
N MET A 594 -0.85 15.89 26.58
CA MET A 594 -1.42 15.92 27.94
C MET A 594 -0.58 15.17 29.01
N GLY A 595 0.75 15.33 28.97
CA GLY A 595 1.67 14.68 29.91
C GLY A 595 2.05 13.23 29.57
N TYR A 596 1.48 12.64 28.52
CA TYR A 596 1.93 11.34 28.01
C TYR A 596 3.20 11.49 27.14
N PRO A 597 4.08 10.48 27.10
CA PRO A 597 5.28 10.53 26.25
C PRO A 597 4.95 10.46 24.75
N HIS A 598 3.88 9.75 24.39
CA HIS A 598 3.47 9.47 23.01
C HIS A 598 1.96 9.66 22.84
N PHE A 599 1.54 10.12 21.67
CA PHE A 599 0.12 10.19 21.30
C PHE A 599 -0.52 8.81 21.33
N MET A 600 0.18 7.76 20.86
CA MET A 600 -0.37 6.41 20.85
C MET A 600 -0.74 5.93 22.27
N LEU A 601 0.12 6.18 23.28
CA LEU A 601 -0.20 5.82 24.66
C LEU A 601 -1.38 6.64 25.18
N LYS A 602 -1.37 7.96 24.96
CA LYS A 602 -2.49 8.83 25.32
C LYS A 602 -3.80 8.29 24.77
N GLU A 603 -3.83 7.98 23.48
CA GLU A 603 -5.03 7.51 22.77
C GLU A 603 -5.50 6.15 23.26
N ILE A 604 -4.58 5.23 23.62
CA ILE A 604 -4.93 3.97 24.27
C ILE A 604 -5.60 4.23 25.63
N MET A 605 -5.04 5.14 26.42
CA MET A 605 -5.52 5.47 27.77
C MET A 605 -6.84 6.27 27.76
N GLU A 606 -7.15 6.99 26.67
CA GLU A 606 -8.38 7.77 26.49
C GLU A 606 -9.61 6.91 26.16
N GLN A 607 -9.42 5.64 25.78
CA GLN A 607 -10.50 4.79 25.29
C GLN A 607 -11.75 4.75 26.20
N PRO A 608 -11.67 4.59 27.54
CA PRO A 608 -12.86 4.59 28.38
C PRO A 608 -13.75 5.82 28.20
N GLU A 609 -13.16 7.01 28.14
CA GLU A 609 -13.91 8.26 28.03
C GLU A 609 -14.43 8.48 26.60
N VAL A 610 -13.63 8.13 25.60
CA VAL A 610 -14.02 8.22 24.18
C VAL A 610 -15.19 7.29 23.85
N LEU A 611 -15.22 6.09 24.44
CA LEU A 611 -16.29 5.13 24.18
C LEU A 611 -17.63 5.51 24.82
N LYS A 612 -17.65 6.34 25.88
CA LYS A 612 -18.90 6.93 26.40
C LYS A 612 -19.59 7.80 25.35
N THR A 613 -18.81 8.55 24.57
CA THR A 613 -19.31 9.36 23.45
C THR A 613 -19.74 8.46 22.30
N SER A 614 -18.90 7.49 21.92
CA SER A 614 -19.19 6.53 20.85
C SER A 614 -20.46 5.70 21.12
N ALA A 615 -20.78 5.44 22.40
CA ALA A 615 -21.97 4.73 22.82
C ALA A 615 -23.28 5.51 22.56
N LYS A 616 -23.22 6.84 22.38
CA LYS A 616 -24.40 7.71 22.28
C LYS A 616 -24.52 8.42 20.93
N ILE A 617 -23.42 8.73 20.27
CA ILE A 617 -23.38 9.51 19.02
C ILE A 617 -24.17 8.84 17.87
N SER A 618 -24.63 9.60 16.87
CA SER A 618 -25.25 9.05 15.65
C SER A 618 -26.44 8.10 15.88
N ALA A 619 -27.23 8.31 16.93
CA ALA A 619 -28.28 7.37 17.34
C ALA A 619 -29.35 7.14 16.26
N GLU A 620 -29.76 8.21 15.55
CA GLU A 620 -30.77 8.11 14.50
C GLU A 620 -30.20 7.50 13.22
N GLU A 621 -28.98 7.86 12.85
CA GLU A 621 -28.27 7.30 11.67
C GLU A 621 -27.96 5.82 11.86
N ILE A 622 -27.66 5.37 13.08
CA ILE A 622 -27.49 3.95 13.41
C ILE A 622 -28.82 3.20 13.25
N LYS A 623 -29.94 3.75 13.73
CA LYS A 623 -31.26 3.16 13.50
C LYS A 623 -31.60 3.08 12.02
N GLU A 624 -31.28 4.13 11.27
CA GLU A 624 -31.47 4.15 9.81
C GLU A 624 -30.62 3.09 9.12
N LEU A 625 -29.34 2.98 9.47
CA LEU A 625 -28.45 1.98 8.89
C LEU A 625 -28.89 0.56 9.25
N ALA A 626 -29.34 0.31 10.49
CA ALA A 626 -29.90 -0.97 10.90
C ALA A 626 -31.17 -1.35 10.11
N LYS A 627 -32.05 -0.37 9.81
CA LYS A 627 -33.21 -0.59 8.92
C LYS A 627 -32.76 -0.98 7.51
N ASN A 628 -31.71 -0.34 6.99
CA ASN A 628 -31.15 -0.69 5.68
C ASN A 628 -30.51 -2.09 5.70
N ILE A 629 -29.79 -2.47 6.75
CA ILE A 629 -29.26 -3.84 6.92
C ILE A 629 -30.40 -4.86 6.90
N LYS A 630 -31.54 -4.58 7.55
CA LYS A 630 -32.73 -5.44 7.48
C LYS A 630 -33.34 -5.50 6.08
N LYS A 631 -33.36 -4.38 5.36
CA LYS A 631 -34.00 -4.26 4.03
C LYS A 631 -33.26 -5.02 2.93
N TYR A 632 -31.92 -4.95 2.88
CA TYR A 632 -31.13 -5.49 1.78
C TYR A 632 -30.62 -6.89 2.07
N ASP A 633 -30.68 -7.81 1.10
CA ASP A 633 -30.25 -9.19 1.28
C ASP A 633 -28.73 -9.32 1.36
N LYS A 634 -28.02 -8.63 0.46
CA LYS A 634 -26.56 -8.60 0.40
C LYS A 634 -26.03 -7.37 1.13
N VAL A 635 -25.27 -7.60 2.20
CA VAL A 635 -24.64 -6.54 2.99
C VAL A 635 -23.14 -6.77 3.03
N TYR A 636 -22.40 -5.84 2.45
CA TYR A 636 -20.94 -5.81 2.50
C TYR A 636 -20.47 -4.72 3.46
N ILE A 637 -19.46 -5.01 4.25
CA ILE A 637 -18.68 -4.01 4.97
C ILE A 637 -17.28 -3.97 4.35
N VAL A 638 -16.92 -2.84 3.73
CA VAL A 638 -15.65 -2.66 3.02
C VAL A 638 -14.70 -1.77 3.81
N ALA A 639 -13.47 -2.22 4.01
CA ALA A 639 -12.49 -1.49 4.78
C ALA A 639 -11.06 -1.99 4.51
N MET A 640 -10.07 -1.26 5.05
CA MET A 640 -8.64 -1.60 4.97
C MET A 640 -8.02 -1.71 6.36
N GLY A 641 -7.03 -2.60 6.50
CA GLY A 641 -6.20 -2.73 7.71
C GLY A 641 -7.00 -2.93 8.99
N THR A 642 -6.72 -2.13 10.03
CA THR A 642 -7.43 -2.17 11.31
C THR A 642 -8.96 -2.02 11.17
N SER A 643 -9.44 -1.25 10.18
CA SER A 643 -10.89 -1.10 9.95
C SER A 643 -11.53 -2.34 9.30
N LEU A 644 -10.74 -3.17 8.60
CA LEU A 644 -11.19 -4.47 8.12
C LEU A 644 -11.35 -5.46 9.28
N HIS A 645 -10.43 -5.44 10.24
CA HIS A 645 -10.54 -6.29 11.43
C HIS A 645 -11.80 -5.97 12.25
N SER A 646 -12.19 -4.70 12.36
CA SER A 646 -13.46 -4.34 13.03
C SER A 646 -14.68 -4.82 12.22
N ALA A 647 -14.64 -4.74 10.88
CA ALA A 647 -15.67 -5.31 10.01
C ALA A 647 -15.83 -6.83 10.21
N MET A 648 -14.74 -7.58 10.39
CA MET A 648 -14.80 -9.03 10.65
C MET A 648 -15.51 -9.38 11.96
N VAL A 649 -15.45 -8.51 12.97
CA VAL A 649 -16.23 -8.70 14.22
C VAL A 649 -17.73 -8.63 13.92
N ALA A 650 -18.17 -7.73 13.03
CA ALA A 650 -19.57 -7.60 12.66
C ALA A 650 -20.14 -8.87 12.02
N GLU A 651 -19.35 -9.63 11.27
CA GLU A 651 -19.80 -10.90 10.68
C GLU A 651 -20.35 -11.85 11.76
N TYR A 652 -19.62 -12.00 12.87
CA TYR A 652 -20.02 -12.85 14.00
C TYR A 652 -21.24 -12.31 14.74
N LEU A 653 -21.27 -10.99 14.99
CA LEU A 653 -22.39 -10.35 15.69
C LEU A 653 -23.69 -10.55 14.90
N PHE A 654 -23.70 -10.23 13.61
CA PHE A 654 -24.91 -10.31 12.80
C PHE A 654 -25.29 -11.76 12.45
N ALA A 655 -24.33 -12.67 12.30
CA ALA A 655 -24.61 -14.10 12.15
C ALA A 655 -25.40 -14.66 13.35
N LYS A 656 -25.14 -14.18 14.57
CA LYS A 656 -25.92 -14.56 15.78
C LYS A 656 -27.39 -14.13 15.70
N LEU A 657 -27.69 -13.11 14.90
CA LEU A 657 -29.05 -12.65 14.60
C LEU A 657 -29.61 -13.22 13.29
N GLY A 658 -28.90 -14.17 12.67
CA GLY A 658 -29.30 -14.82 11.41
C GLY A 658 -29.10 -13.94 10.18
N LYS A 659 -28.25 -12.92 10.26
CA LYS A 659 -27.93 -12.01 9.15
C LYS A 659 -26.51 -12.25 8.65
N LEU A 660 -26.37 -12.57 7.37
CA LEU A 660 -25.07 -12.64 6.71
C LEU A 660 -24.59 -11.22 6.39
N ILE A 661 -23.41 -10.88 6.91
CA ILE A 661 -22.63 -9.72 6.51
C ILE A 661 -21.28 -10.24 6.03
N ILE A 662 -20.73 -9.64 4.98
CA ILE A 662 -19.43 -10.00 4.43
C ILE A 662 -18.47 -8.83 4.64
N ALA A 663 -17.46 -9.04 5.48
CA ALA A 663 -16.31 -8.14 5.59
C ALA A 663 -15.41 -8.36 4.38
N CYS A 664 -15.08 -7.29 3.66
CA CYS A 664 -14.26 -7.37 2.46
C CYS A 664 -13.14 -6.34 2.50
N ASP A 665 -11.95 -6.78 2.13
CA ASP A 665 -10.85 -5.89 1.78
C ASP A 665 -11.31 -4.96 0.64
N ALA A 666 -11.23 -3.65 0.87
CA ALA A 666 -11.74 -2.67 -0.08
C ALA A 666 -10.96 -2.68 -1.41
N SER A 667 -9.66 -3.01 -1.38
CA SER A 667 -8.83 -3.09 -2.59
C SER A 667 -9.27 -4.24 -3.51
N GLU A 668 -9.74 -5.33 -2.92
CA GLU A 668 -10.21 -6.53 -3.64
C GLU A 668 -11.72 -6.50 -3.95
N PHE A 669 -12.44 -5.53 -3.40
CA PHE A 669 -13.91 -5.48 -3.49
C PHE A 669 -14.41 -5.40 -4.93
N LEU A 670 -13.72 -4.63 -5.78
CA LEU A 670 -14.12 -4.44 -7.17
C LEU A 670 -14.12 -5.75 -7.97
N ASP A 671 -13.22 -6.68 -7.62
CA ASP A 671 -13.07 -7.96 -8.32
C ASP A 671 -13.91 -9.09 -7.69
N LYS A 672 -14.17 -9.03 -6.37
CA LYS A 672 -14.85 -10.09 -5.63
C LYS A 672 -16.34 -9.86 -5.42
N ALA A 673 -16.79 -8.60 -5.39
CA ALA A 673 -18.13 -8.30 -4.92
C ALA A 673 -19.20 -8.43 -6.02
N VAL A 674 -20.35 -9.00 -5.66
CA VAL A 674 -21.52 -9.11 -6.53
C VAL A 674 -22.52 -8.02 -6.14
N VAL A 675 -22.40 -6.87 -6.77
CA VAL A 675 -23.15 -5.65 -6.41
C VAL A 675 -24.28 -5.35 -7.40
N ASP A 676 -25.47 -5.07 -6.88
CA ASP A 676 -26.68 -4.66 -7.60
C ASP A 676 -27.57 -3.71 -6.76
N ASN A 677 -28.76 -3.38 -7.27
CA ASN A 677 -29.75 -2.52 -6.62
C ASN A 677 -30.31 -3.08 -5.29
N ASN A 678 -30.12 -4.37 -5.00
CA ASN A 678 -30.53 -5.01 -3.75
C ASN A 678 -29.34 -5.27 -2.81
N THR A 679 -28.28 -4.47 -2.97
CA THR A 679 -27.07 -4.55 -2.16
C THR A 679 -26.91 -3.29 -1.30
N LEU A 680 -26.49 -3.49 -0.05
CA LEU A 680 -26.00 -2.44 0.85
C LEU A 680 -24.48 -2.59 0.99
N VAL A 681 -23.74 -1.50 0.78
CA VAL A 681 -22.29 -1.46 1.00
C VAL A 681 -21.97 -0.40 2.05
N ILE A 682 -21.31 -0.82 3.13
CA ILE A 682 -20.93 0.03 4.25
C ILE A 682 -19.41 0.19 4.26
N GLY A 683 -18.90 1.41 4.08
CA GLY A 683 -17.48 1.70 4.23
C GLY A 683 -17.10 1.96 5.68
N ILE A 684 -16.00 1.38 6.19
CA ILE A 684 -15.40 1.81 7.46
C ILE A 684 -14.07 2.49 7.16
N THR A 685 -13.94 3.76 7.57
CA THR A 685 -12.71 4.53 7.37
C THR A 685 -12.55 5.57 8.47
N GLN A 686 -11.38 5.60 9.11
CA GLN A 686 -11.08 6.61 10.13
C GLN A 686 -11.05 8.02 9.51
N SER A 687 -10.27 8.20 8.45
CA SER A 687 -10.04 9.51 7.82
C SER A 687 -11.18 9.96 6.91
N GLY A 688 -11.95 9.02 6.35
CA GLY A 688 -12.90 9.31 5.28
C GLY A 688 -12.26 9.62 3.93
N GLU A 689 -10.95 9.43 3.81
CA GLU A 689 -10.15 9.70 2.62
C GLU A 689 -9.39 8.47 2.12
N THR A 690 -9.62 7.28 2.71
CA THR A 690 -8.95 6.04 2.31
C THR A 690 -9.30 5.69 0.86
N TYR A 691 -8.30 5.69 -0.02
CA TYR A 691 -8.50 5.60 -1.47
C TYR A 691 -9.32 4.36 -1.87
N ASP A 692 -8.91 3.16 -1.45
CA ASP A 692 -9.61 1.92 -1.80
C ASP A 692 -11.04 1.86 -1.24
N THR A 693 -11.26 2.34 -0.02
CA THR A 693 -12.60 2.41 0.57
C THR A 693 -13.52 3.35 -0.22
N LEU A 694 -13.02 4.52 -0.63
CA LEU A 694 -13.77 5.46 -1.48
C LEU A 694 -14.02 4.87 -2.87
N LYS A 695 -13.01 4.22 -3.46
CA LYS A 695 -13.12 3.52 -4.75
C LYS A 695 -14.20 2.43 -4.70
N ALA A 696 -14.24 1.64 -3.63
CA ALA A 696 -15.26 0.62 -3.39
C ALA A 696 -16.67 1.22 -3.23
N LEU A 697 -16.82 2.31 -2.46
CA LEU A 697 -18.11 3.00 -2.30
C LEU A 697 -18.62 3.60 -3.62
N ARG A 698 -17.75 4.27 -4.39
CA ARG A 698 -18.08 4.83 -5.70
C ARG A 698 -18.47 3.73 -6.69
N PHE A 699 -17.73 2.62 -6.70
CA PHE A 699 -18.06 1.45 -7.51
C PHE A 699 -19.43 0.90 -7.15
N ALA A 700 -19.71 0.71 -5.86
CA ALA A 700 -21.00 0.22 -5.39
C ALA A 700 -22.16 1.15 -5.80
N LYS A 701 -22.00 2.46 -5.60
CA LYS A 701 -22.98 3.47 -5.97
C LYS A 701 -23.26 3.47 -7.48
N LYS A 702 -22.21 3.36 -8.31
CA LYS A 702 -22.33 3.26 -9.77
C LYS A 702 -23.09 2.00 -10.22
N LYS A 703 -23.05 0.93 -9.43
CA LYS A 703 -23.81 -0.31 -9.64
C LYS A 703 -25.22 -0.28 -9.04
N GLY A 704 -25.63 0.85 -8.48
CA GLY A 704 -26.97 1.08 -7.93
C GLY A 704 -27.18 0.60 -6.50
N ALA A 705 -26.13 0.17 -5.80
CA ALA A 705 -26.22 -0.20 -4.40
C ALA A 705 -26.46 1.01 -3.49
N LYS A 706 -27.16 0.78 -2.37
CA LYS A 706 -27.24 1.75 -1.28
C LYS A 706 -25.90 1.78 -0.55
N THR A 707 -25.44 2.96 -0.20
CA THR A 707 -24.14 3.14 0.46
C THR A 707 -24.28 3.75 1.86
N GLY A 708 -23.52 3.23 2.81
CA GLY A 708 -23.34 3.80 4.14
C GLY A 708 -21.86 3.97 4.47
N VAL A 709 -21.52 4.82 5.42
CA VAL A 709 -20.16 4.95 5.93
C VAL A 709 -20.13 5.10 7.45
N ILE A 710 -19.21 4.40 8.11
CA ILE A 710 -18.81 4.62 9.51
C ILE A 710 -17.48 5.36 9.49
N VAL A 711 -17.46 6.59 9.99
CA VAL A 711 -16.33 7.53 9.80
C VAL A 711 -16.08 8.41 11.02
N ASN A 712 -14.84 8.87 11.20
CA ASN A 712 -14.45 9.70 12.34
C ASN A 712 -14.35 11.18 11.98
N VAL A 713 -13.92 11.49 10.75
CA VAL A 713 -13.73 12.87 10.28
C VAL A 713 -14.99 13.38 9.59
N LEU A 714 -15.67 14.32 10.24
CA LEU A 714 -16.82 15.01 9.67
C LEU A 714 -16.40 15.87 8.49
N GLY A 715 -17.17 15.84 7.40
CA GLY A 715 -16.86 16.64 6.20
C GLY A 715 -15.73 16.07 5.36
N SER A 716 -15.35 14.80 5.57
CA SER A 716 -14.48 14.04 4.68
C SER A 716 -15.20 13.63 3.39
N THR A 717 -14.45 13.20 2.38
CA THR A 717 -15.01 12.72 1.10
C THR A 717 -16.02 11.60 1.30
N ALA A 718 -15.74 10.63 2.18
CA ALA A 718 -16.68 9.55 2.46
C ALA A 718 -18.03 10.05 3.00
N THR A 719 -18.03 11.06 3.91
CA THR A 719 -19.27 11.64 4.45
C THR A 719 -20.11 12.35 3.41
N ARG A 720 -19.49 12.86 2.33
CA ARG A 720 -20.19 13.56 1.26
C ARG A 720 -20.76 12.59 0.23
N GLU A 721 -20.09 11.47 -0.01
CA GLU A 721 -20.44 10.54 -1.08
C GLU A 721 -21.39 9.42 -0.65
N ALA A 722 -21.32 8.99 0.61
CA ALA A 722 -22.19 7.94 1.14
C ALA A 722 -23.64 8.43 1.34
N ASP A 723 -24.62 7.54 1.17
CA ASP A 723 -26.03 7.92 1.36
C ASP A 723 -26.43 7.99 2.83
N ILE A 724 -25.74 7.26 3.70
CA ILE A 724 -25.94 7.26 5.16
C ILE A 724 -24.59 7.44 5.83
N THR A 725 -24.46 8.40 6.74
CA THR A 725 -23.21 8.67 7.45
C THR A 725 -23.40 8.45 8.94
N VAL A 726 -22.59 7.55 9.51
CA VAL A 726 -22.53 7.27 10.95
C VAL A 726 -21.18 7.76 11.49
N MET A 727 -21.21 8.76 12.36
CA MET A 727 -20.00 9.23 13.04
C MET A 727 -19.63 8.26 14.17
N MET A 728 -18.34 7.91 14.28
CA MET A 728 -17.87 7.04 15.37
C MET A 728 -17.59 7.79 16.68
N GLY A 729 -17.27 9.08 16.64
CA GLY A 729 -17.09 9.90 17.84
C GLY A 729 -15.79 9.64 18.61
N ALA A 730 -14.72 9.21 17.93
CA ALA A 730 -13.45 8.87 18.57
C ALA A 730 -12.57 10.10 18.93
N GLY A 731 -12.97 11.29 18.47
CA GLY A 731 -12.14 12.51 18.54
C GLY A 731 -10.91 12.45 17.62
N ILE A 732 -9.99 13.41 17.74
CA ILE A 732 -8.75 13.39 16.96
C ILE A 732 -7.89 12.21 17.40
N GLU A 733 -7.47 11.41 16.45
CA GLU A 733 -6.39 10.45 16.62
C GLU A 733 -5.17 11.01 15.86
N ILE A 734 -4.03 11.11 16.51
CA ILE A 734 -2.78 11.66 15.96
C ILE A 734 -1.80 10.53 15.65
N ALA A 735 -1.69 9.51 16.50
CA ALA A 735 -0.81 8.38 16.22
C ALA A 735 -1.15 7.74 14.87
N VAL A 736 -0.15 7.36 14.08
CA VAL A 736 -0.37 6.73 12.77
C VAL A 736 -1.17 5.44 12.90
N CYS A 737 -0.87 4.63 13.92
CA CYS A 737 -1.57 3.37 14.18
C CYS A 737 -2.89 3.62 14.90
N ALA A 738 -3.99 3.13 14.32
CA ALA A 738 -5.31 3.20 14.92
C ALA A 738 -5.36 2.49 16.29
N THR A 739 -5.98 3.13 17.29
CA THR A 739 -6.19 2.60 18.64
C THR A 739 -7.62 2.85 19.10
N LYS A 740 -7.94 4.06 19.56
CA LYS A 740 -9.29 4.45 19.98
C LYS A 740 -10.30 4.47 18.85
N THR A 741 -9.86 4.69 17.61
CA THR A 741 -10.76 4.60 16.46
C THR A 741 -11.19 3.16 16.18
N TYR A 742 -10.32 2.17 16.41
CA TYR A 742 -10.68 0.75 16.31
C TYR A 742 -11.77 0.36 17.31
N THR A 743 -11.59 0.68 18.60
CA THR A 743 -12.60 0.36 19.62
C THR A 743 -13.88 1.15 19.45
N SER A 744 -13.80 2.41 18.97
CA SER A 744 -14.99 3.20 18.63
C SER A 744 -15.77 2.56 17.47
N GLN A 745 -15.09 2.07 16.42
CA GLN A 745 -15.74 1.32 15.34
C GLN A 745 -16.47 0.09 15.87
N LEU A 746 -15.84 -0.68 16.75
CA LEU A 746 -16.48 -1.86 17.35
C LEU A 746 -17.72 -1.49 18.18
N VAL A 747 -17.68 -0.40 18.95
CA VAL A 747 -18.85 0.10 19.70
C VAL A 747 -19.99 0.48 18.76
N ILE A 748 -19.71 1.17 17.65
CA ILE A 748 -20.73 1.49 16.64
C ILE A 748 -21.32 0.23 16.01
N LEU A 749 -20.49 -0.75 15.65
CA LEU A 749 -20.95 -2.03 15.10
C LEU A 749 -21.78 -2.83 16.10
N TYR A 750 -21.42 -2.80 17.38
CA TYR A 750 -22.18 -3.43 18.46
C TYR A 750 -23.54 -2.74 18.68
N ARG A 751 -23.60 -1.41 18.57
CA ARG A 751 -24.87 -0.67 18.58
C ARG A 751 -25.75 -0.99 17.38
N LEU A 752 -25.16 -1.09 16.19
CA LEU A 752 -25.89 -1.54 14.99
C LEU A 752 -26.46 -2.95 15.19
N PHE A 753 -25.71 -3.86 15.82
CA PHE A 753 -26.18 -5.19 16.19
C PHE A 753 -27.37 -5.14 17.17
N ILE A 754 -27.32 -4.28 18.20
CA ILE A 754 -28.42 -4.06 19.14
C ILE A 754 -29.67 -3.55 18.42
N GLU A 755 -29.55 -2.48 17.65
CA GLU A 755 -30.68 -1.88 16.93
C GLU A 755 -31.27 -2.85 15.89
N TYR A 756 -30.41 -3.60 15.19
CA TYR A 756 -30.86 -4.65 14.29
C TYR A 756 -31.64 -5.76 15.03
N GLY A 757 -31.16 -6.21 16.19
CA GLY A 757 -31.85 -7.18 17.04
C GLY A 757 -33.23 -6.71 17.50
N LYS A 758 -33.34 -5.44 17.91
CA LYS A 758 -34.63 -4.80 18.25
C LYS A 758 -35.58 -4.77 17.06
N LEU A 759 -35.09 -4.46 15.86
CA LEU A 759 -35.89 -4.49 14.64
C LEU A 759 -36.41 -5.90 14.28
N LEU A 760 -35.77 -6.95 14.79
CA LEU A 760 -36.24 -8.33 14.69
C LEU A 760 -37.20 -8.74 15.82
N GLY A 761 -37.51 -7.85 16.76
CA GLY A 761 -38.34 -8.13 17.93
C GLY A 761 -37.64 -8.97 19.00
N ARG A 762 -36.30 -9.01 19.02
CA ARG A 762 -35.54 -9.71 20.06
C ARG A 762 -35.30 -8.82 21.28
N ASP A 763 -35.25 -9.42 22.46
CA ASP A 763 -34.80 -8.73 23.67
C ASP A 763 -33.28 -8.50 23.61
N MET A 764 -32.90 -7.22 23.59
CA MET A 764 -31.50 -6.78 23.54
C MET A 764 -31.03 -6.13 24.85
N SER A 765 -31.85 -6.15 25.91
CA SER A 765 -31.59 -5.48 27.18
C SER A 765 -30.27 -5.91 27.83
N LYS A 766 -29.92 -7.20 27.71
CA LYS A 766 -28.61 -7.72 28.15
C LYS A 766 -27.46 -7.01 27.45
N TYR A 767 -27.54 -6.86 26.13
CA TYR A 767 -26.47 -6.26 25.32
C TYR A 767 -26.34 -4.76 25.57
N GLU A 768 -27.45 -4.08 25.86
CA GLU A 768 -27.48 -2.66 26.26
C GLU A 768 -26.79 -2.44 27.60
N LYS A 769 -27.06 -3.28 28.61
CA LYS A 769 -26.36 -3.22 29.91
C LYS A 769 -24.85 -3.40 29.75
N GLU A 770 -24.44 -4.34 28.90
CA GLU A 770 -23.03 -4.58 28.60
C GLU A 770 -22.38 -3.39 27.88
N LEU A 771 -23.09 -2.72 26.96
CA LEU A 771 -22.62 -1.50 26.28
C LEU A 771 -22.29 -0.39 27.29
N GLU A 772 -23.10 -0.24 28.34
CA GLU A 772 -22.86 0.74 29.42
C GLU A 772 -21.64 0.42 30.27
N MET A 773 -21.31 -0.88 30.43
CA MET A 773 -20.20 -1.35 31.27
C MET A 773 -18.84 -1.38 30.56
N ILE A 774 -18.80 -1.37 29.21
CA ILE A 774 -17.55 -1.39 28.42
C ILE A 774 -16.48 -0.41 28.92
N PRO A 775 -16.79 0.88 29.22
CA PRO A 775 -15.79 1.82 29.73
C PRO A 775 -15.12 1.36 31.03
N GLU A 776 -15.88 0.76 31.95
CA GLU A 776 -15.35 0.28 33.23
C GLU A 776 -14.46 -0.95 33.03
N TYR A 777 -14.88 -1.91 32.20
CA TYR A 777 -14.04 -3.07 31.85
C TYR A 777 -12.73 -2.67 31.19
N ILE A 778 -12.73 -1.67 30.31
CA ILE A 778 -11.50 -1.17 29.69
C ILE A 778 -10.59 -0.50 30.75
N LYS A 779 -11.14 0.25 31.70
CA LYS A 779 -10.33 0.82 32.80
C LYS A 779 -9.63 -0.27 33.60
N GLU A 780 -10.31 -1.39 33.87
CA GLU A 780 -9.68 -2.54 34.55
C GLU A 780 -8.47 -3.06 33.76
N VAL A 781 -8.57 -3.20 32.44
CA VAL A 781 -7.45 -3.60 31.58
C VAL A 781 -6.32 -2.55 31.56
N LEU A 782 -6.66 -1.26 31.53
CA LEU A 782 -5.66 -0.19 31.56
C LEU A 782 -4.93 -0.08 32.90
N ASN A 783 -5.56 -0.49 34.00
CA ASN A 783 -4.95 -0.48 35.34
C ASN A 783 -3.79 -1.48 35.47
N ILE A 784 -3.78 -2.55 34.67
CA ILE A 784 -2.69 -3.55 34.66
C ILE A 784 -1.55 -3.21 33.67
N LYS A 785 -1.49 -1.98 33.14
CA LYS A 785 -0.47 -1.56 32.16
C LYS A 785 0.98 -1.81 32.59
N GLU A 786 1.29 -1.70 33.89
CA GLU A 786 2.65 -1.94 34.39
C GLU A 786 3.02 -3.44 34.37
N GLU A 787 2.04 -4.33 34.53
CA GLU A 787 2.23 -5.77 34.35
C GLU A 787 2.45 -6.10 32.87
N ILE A 788 1.62 -5.52 31.99
CA ILE A 788 1.78 -5.68 30.53
C ILE A 788 3.15 -5.17 30.07
N LYS A 789 3.63 -4.05 30.64
CA LYS A 789 4.97 -3.52 30.36
C LYS A 789 6.08 -4.51 30.73
N LYS A 790 6.01 -5.14 31.91
CA LYS A 790 6.99 -6.17 32.32
C LYS A 790 6.95 -7.37 31.38
N ILE A 791 5.75 -7.84 31.02
CA ILE A 791 5.59 -8.95 30.08
C ILE A 791 6.16 -8.59 28.70
N ALA A 792 5.94 -7.37 28.21
CA ALA A 792 6.48 -6.89 26.94
C ALA A 792 8.01 -6.89 26.94
N GLN A 793 8.65 -6.52 28.05
CA GLN A 793 10.10 -6.54 28.21
C GLN A 793 10.68 -7.96 28.17
N ASP A 794 9.89 -8.97 28.57
CA ASP A 794 10.30 -10.37 28.56
C ASP A 794 10.12 -11.06 27.18
N LEU A 795 9.63 -10.34 26.17
CA LEU A 795 9.48 -10.84 24.80
C LEU A 795 10.78 -10.59 24.03
N ASN A 796 11.58 -11.64 23.80
CA ASN A 796 12.94 -11.50 23.25
C ASN A 796 13.10 -12.05 21.82
N VAL A 797 12.09 -12.74 21.31
CA VAL A 797 12.13 -13.36 19.98
C VAL A 797 11.83 -12.35 18.87
N LYS A 798 12.03 -12.76 17.62
CA LYS A 798 11.77 -11.91 16.43
C LYS A 798 10.48 -12.26 15.70
N ASN A 799 9.93 -13.44 15.97
CA ASN A 799 8.73 -13.95 15.33
C ASN A 799 7.66 -14.20 16.39
N TYR A 800 6.44 -13.78 16.10
CA TYR A 800 5.30 -13.90 16.99
C TYR A 800 4.10 -14.42 16.22
N ILE A 801 3.33 -15.28 16.86
CA ILE A 801 2.04 -15.72 16.35
C ILE A 801 0.95 -15.34 17.33
N PHE A 802 -0.06 -14.62 16.84
CA PHE A 802 -1.26 -14.28 17.59
C PHE A 802 -2.36 -15.26 17.21
N ILE A 803 -2.93 -15.93 18.21
CA ILE A 803 -3.98 -16.94 17.98
C ILE A 803 -5.24 -16.64 18.78
N SER A 804 -6.39 -16.93 18.17
CA SER A 804 -7.66 -16.97 18.89
C SER A 804 -8.70 -17.84 18.16
N ARG A 805 -9.95 -17.81 18.61
CA ARG A 805 -11.10 -18.52 18.01
C ARG A 805 -12.35 -17.63 18.05
N GLY A 806 -13.32 -17.98 17.19
CA GLY A 806 -14.59 -17.28 17.11
C GLY A 806 -14.42 -15.80 16.77
N ILE A 807 -15.20 -14.95 17.42
CA ILE A 807 -15.20 -13.50 17.20
C ILE A 807 -13.84 -12.84 17.46
N ASN A 808 -13.00 -13.43 18.32
CA ASN A 808 -11.67 -12.92 18.66
C ASN A 808 -10.58 -13.28 17.65
N ILE A 809 -10.90 -13.99 16.56
CA ILE A 809 -9.94 -14.12 15.43
C ILE A 809 -9.57 -12.75 14.89
N ALA A 810 -10.53 -11.82 14.82
CA ALA A 810 -10.27 -10.42 14.48
C ALA A 810 -9.30 -9.75 15.46
N SER A 811 -9.44 -10.02 16.77
CA SER A 811 -8.51 -9.54 17.80
C SER A 811 -7.09 -10.06 17.61
N ALA A 812 -6.93 -11.32 17.17
CA ALA A 812 -5.61 -11.89 16.87
C ALA A 812 -4.96 -11.23 15.65
N LEU A 813 -5.74 -10.99 14.59
CA LEU A 813 -5.29 -10.26 13.40
C LEU A 813 -4.89 -8.82 13.73
N GLU A 814 -5.71 -8.12 14.53
CA GLU A 814 -5.44 -6.75 14.95
C GLU A 814 -4.22 -6.65 15.88
N GLY A 815 -4.13 -7.54 16.86
CA GLY A 815 -2.98 -7.61 17.76
C GLY A 815 -1.66 -7.82 17.00
N ALA A 816 -1.66 -8.76 16.04
CA ALA A 816 -0.51 -8.99 15.17
C ALA A 816 -0.20 -7.77 14.28
N LEU A 817 -1.22 -7.10 13.74
CA LEU A 817 -1.02 -5.90 12.93
C LEU A 817 -0.40 -4.77 13.75
N LYS A 818 -0.93 -4.44 14.94
CA LYS A 818 -0.31 -3.45 15.83
C LYS A 818 1.12 -3.80 16.16
N PHE A 819 1.37 -5.05 16.54
CA PHE A 819 2.71 -5.50 16.87
C PHE A 819 3.68 -5.29 15.69
N LYS A 820 3.26 -5.67 14.48
CA LYS A 820 4.06 -5.49 13.25
C LYS A 820 4.33 -4.02 12.91
N GLU A 821 3.30 -3.17 12.99
CA GLU A 821 3.37 -1.76 12.59
C GLU A 821 4.38 -0.95 13.43
N ILE A 822 4.41 -1.15 14.75
CA ILE A 822 5.22 -0.31 15.64
C ILE A 822 6.49 -0.98 16.18
N THR A 823 6.53 -2.32 16.30
CA THR A 823 7.75 -3.02 16.75
C THR A 823 8.69 -3.36 15.59
N TYR A 824 8.13 -3.47 14.38
CA TYR A 824 8.79 -4.01 13.18
C TYR A 824 9.24 -5.48 13.29
N LEU A 825 8.74 -6.20 14.29
CA LEU A 825 8.93 -7.63 14.43
C LEU A 825 7.89 -8.37 13.59
N HIS A 826 8.23 -9.59 13.20
CA HIS A 826 7.32 -10.40 12.41
C HIS A 826 6.22 -10.93 13.31
N ALA A 827 4.98 -10.49 13.07
CA ALA A 827 3.80 -10.95 13.78
C ALA A 827 2.71 -11.37 12.79
N GLU A 828 2.14 -12.55 13.00
CA GLU A 828 1.05 -13.10 12.19
C GLU A 828 -0.15 -13.44 13.09
N GLY A 829 -1.35 -13.02 12.71
CA GLY A 829 -2.58 -13.33 13.42
C GLY A 829 -3.38 -14.40 12.70
N MET A 830 -3.94 -15.36 13.41
CA MET A 830 -4.75 -16.42 12.80
C MET A 830 -5.70 -17.12 13.79
N SER A 831 -6.53 -18.01 13.25
CA SER A 831 -7.28 -18.96 14.07
C SER A 831 -6.34 -19.99 14.70
N GLY A 832 -6.48 -20.25 16.00
CA GLY A 832 -5.78 -21.34 16.68
C GLY A 832 -6.04 -22.72 16.05
N GLY A 833 -7.12 -22.87 15.29
CA GLY A 833 -7.40 -24.10 14.54
C GLY A 833 -6.42 -24.38 13.43
N MET A 834 -5.79 -23.35 12.89
CA MET A 834 -4.82 -23.50 11.80
C MET A 834 -3.48 -24.06 12.27
N LEU A 835 -3.21 -24.08 13.58
CA LEU A 835 -1.95 -24.61 14.12
C LEU A 835 -1.65 -26.02 13.58
N LYS A 836 -2.57 -26.97 13.79
CA LYS A 836 -2.39 -28.35 13.32
C LYS A 836 -2.41 -28.53 11.80
N HIS A 837 -2.83 -27.50 11.06
CA HIS A 837 -2.87 -27.52 9.59
C HIS A 837 -1.60 -26.99 8.93
N GLY A 838 -0.53 -26.77 9.72
CA GLY A 838 0.81 -26.49 9.22
C GLY A 838 1.60 -25.57 10.15
N THR A 839 0.97 -24.50 10.63
CA THR A 839 1.68 -23.43 11.36
C THR A 839 2.32 -23.88 12.66
N ILE A 840 1.84 -24.96 13.28
CA ILE A 840 2.43 -25.51 14.50
C ILE A 840 3.89 -25.97 14.29
N SER A 841 4.33 -26.21 13.05
CA SER A 841 5.74 -26.51 12.75
C SER A 841 6.68 -25.32 12.95
N LEU A 842 6.14 -24.11 13.10
CA LEU A 842 6.91 -22.89 13.40
C LEU A 842 7.13 -22.69 14.91
N ILE A 843 6.48 -23.48 15.76
CA ILE A 843 6.61 -23.36 17.21
C ILE A 843 7.95 -23.95 17.64
N ASP A 844 8.85 -23.07 18.06
CA ASP A 844 10.16 -23.38 18.64
C ASP A 844 10.58 -22.25 19.61
N GLU A 845 11.84 -22.27 20.06
CA GLU A 845 12.43 -21.25 20.93
C GLU A 845 12.56 -19.84 20.31
N ASN A 846 12.34 -19.70 18.98
CA ASN A 846 12.46 -18.45 18.24
C ASN A 846 11.09 -17.83 17.86
N MET A 847 10.00 -18.42 18.35
CA MET A 847 8.62 -18.04 18.05
C MET A 847 7.75 -18.04 19.32
N ASP A 848 7.37 -16.85 19.78
CA ASP A 848 6.49 -16.69 20.95
C ASP A 848 5.03 -16.64 20.47
N THR A 849 4.14 -17.32 21.19
CA THR A 849 2.70 -17.32 20.92
C THR A 849 1.96 -16.36 21.85
N ILE A 850 1.18 -15.45 21.29
CA ILE A 850 0.27 -14.58 22.02
C ILE A 850 -1.16 -15.09 21.81
N ALA A 851 -1.74 -15.71 22.84
CA ALA A 851 -3.08 -16.29 22.77
C ALA A 851 -4.11 -15.31 23.35
N ILE A 852 -5.09 -14.89 22.55
CA ILE A 852 -6.21 -14.06 23.02
C ILE A 852 -7.36 -15.00 23.37
N VAL A 853 -7.59 -15.20 24.66
CA VAL A 853 -8.49 -16.23 25.19
C VAL A 853 -9.92 -15.70 25.30
N PRO A 854 -10.90 -16.29 24.60
CA PRO A 854 -12.31 -15.91 24.75
C PRO A 854 -12.80 -16.03 26.19
N PRO A 855 -13.93 -15.41 26.55
CA PRO A 855 -14.59 -15.64 27.84
C PRO A 855 -14.89 -17.11 28.11
N LYS A 856 -14.97 -17.50 29.40
CA LYS A 856 -15.30 -18.90 29.79
C LYS A 856 -16.65 -19.35 29.24
N SER A 857 -17.58 -18.41 29.09
CA SER A 857 -18.91 -18.65 28.52
C SER A 857 -18.89 -18.93 27.00
N SER A 858 -17.79 -18.66 26.30
CA SER A 858 -17.66 -18.92 24.87
C SER A 858 -17.57 -20.41 24.56
N ARG A 859 -18.26 -20.84 23.50
CA ARG A 859 -18.23 -22.23 23.01
C ARG A 859 -16.84 -22.67 22.54
N VAL A 860 -15.98 -21.71 22.16
CA VAL A 860 -14.64 -21.98 21.63
C VAL A 860 -13.53 -21.81 22.68
N PHE A 861 -13.88 -21.51 23.94
CA PHE A 861 -12.95 -21.38 25.05
C PHE A 861 -12.05 -22.62 25.18
N ASN A 862 -12.68 -23.80 25.40
CA ASN A 862 -11.96 -25.07 25.55
C ASN A 862 -11.13 -25.42 24.30
N SER A 863 -11.59 -25.04 23.10
CA SER A 863 -10.84 -25.27 21.86
C SER A 863 -9.54 -24.46 21.83
N LEU A 864 -9.55 -23.22 22.32
CA LEU A 864 -8.33 -22.42 22.38
C LEU A 864 -7.42 -22.86 23.53
N ILE A 865 -7.95 -23.26 24.69
CA ILE A 865 -7.14 -23.86 25.76
C ILE A 865 -6.40 -25.10 25.24
N ALA A 866 -7.08 -25.97 24.49
CA ALA A 866 -6.42 -27.10 23.84
C ALA A 866 -5.32 -26.66 22.86
N ASN A 867 -5.53 -25.58 22.10
CA ASN A 867 -4.50 -25.02 21.22
C ASN A 867 -3.29 -24.45 22.00
N ILE A 868 -3.50 -23.88 23.19
CA ILE A 868 -2.41 -23.43 24.07
C ILE A 868 -1.60 -24.63 24.56
N GLU A 869 -2.26 -25.71 25.00
CA GLU A 869 -1.57 -26.93 25.42
C GLU A 869 -0.79 -27.58 24.27
N GLU A 870 -1.28 -27.50 23.04
CA GLU A 870 -0.57 -27.99 21.85
C GLU A 870 0.73 -27.23 21.58
N VAL A 871 0.76 -25.92 21.84
CA VAL A 871 1.97 -25.09 21.75
C VAL A 871 2.93 -25.43 22.88
N LYS A 872 2.43 -25.52 24.12
CA LYS A 872 3.24 -25.90 25.30
C LYS A 872 3.88 -27.28 25.16
N ALA A 873 3.15 -28.26 24.63
CA ALA A 873 3.65 -29.61 24.39
C ALA A 873 4.84 -29.67 23.41
N ARG A 874 5.13 -28.57 22.71
CA ARG A 874 6.27 -28.41 21.78
C ARG A 874 7.31 -27.41 22.30
N ASN A 875 7.30 -27.14 23.61
CA ASN A 875 8.15 -26.17 24.28
C ASN A 875 7.98 -24.74 23.76
N GLY A 876 6.85 -24.44 23.10
CA GLY A 876 6.50 -23.09 22.68
C GLY A 876 6.14 -22.23 23.87
N LYS A 877 6.69 -21.01 23.92
CA LYS A 877 6.34 -20.03 24.95
C LYS A 877 5.00 -19.36 24.61
N VAL A 878 4.10 -19.32 25.60
CA VAL A 878 2.78 -18.71 25.46
C VAL A 878 2.60 -17.55 26.43
N ILE A 879 2.06 -16.44 25.91
CA ILE A 879 1.53 -15.32 26.67
C ILE A 879 0.03 -15.27 26.40
N ALA A 880 -0.79 -15.47 27.42
CA ALA A 880 -2.24 -15.50 27.31
C ALA A 880 -2.84 -14.16 27.75
N ILE A 881 -3.61 -13.49 26.89
CA ILE A 881 -4.54 -12.43 27.28
C ILE A 881 -5.85 -13.13 27.62
N THR A 882 -6.19 -13.22 28.90
CA THR A 882 -7.18 -14.21 29.36
C THR A 882 -7.99 -13.72 30.58
N PRO A 883 -9.30 -14.07 30.67
CA PRO A 883 -10.12 -13.77 31.84
C PRO A 883 -9.92 -14.76 33.00
N THR A 884 -9.03 -15.73 32.83
CA THR A 884 -8.73 -16.74 33.84
C THR A 884 -7.25 -17.06 33.86
N ASN A 885 -6.73 -17.40 35.03
CA ASN A 885 -5.36 -17.89 35.13
C ASN A 885 -5.22 -19.22 34.39
N ILE A 886 -4.22 -19.31 33.50
CA ILE A 886 -3.84 -20.54 32.81
C ILE A 886 -2.47 -20.96 33.34
N ASP A 887 -2.37 -22.20 33.79
CA ASP A 887 -1.15 -22.71 34.42
C ASP A 887 -0.01 -22.92 33.41
N GLY A 888 1.20 -22.53 33.81
CA GLY A 888 2.42 -22.71 33.02
C GLY A 888 2.56 -21.74 31.84
N VAL A 889 1.79 -20.65 31.79
CA VAL A 889 1.93 -19.56 30.80
C VAL A 889 1.97 -18.21 31.51
N LYS A 890 2.48 -17.18 30.84
CA LYS A 890 2.36 -15.79 31.35
C LYS A 890 0.96 -15.27 31.04
N ASN A 891 0.24 -14.82 32.06
CA ASN A 891 -1.14 -14.35 31.92
C ASN A 891 -1.17 -12.81 31.96
N ILE A 892 -1.88 -12.20 31.01
CA ILE A 892 -2.36 -10.82 31.04
C ILE A 892 -3.84 -10.92 31.38
N THR A 893 -4.17 -10.64 32.64
CA THR A 893 -5.52 -10.87 33.19
C THR A 893 -6.48 -9.77 32.72
N VAL A 894 -7.49 -10.14 31.94
CA VAL A 894 -8.55 -9.23 31.47
C VAL A 894 -9.89 -9.56 32.15
N PRO A 895 -10.91 -8.68 32.13
CA PRO A 895 -12.20 -8.99 32.73
C PRO A 895 -12.94 -10.16 32.03
N GLU A 896 -13.69 -10.93 32.80
CA GLU A 896 -14.68 -11.88 32.26
C GLU A 896 -15.89 -11.10 31.77
N VAL A 897 -16.21 -11.24 30.49
CA VAL A 897 -17.28 -10.50 29.80
C VAL A 897 -18.05 -11.43 28.87
N ILE A 898 -19.14 -10.97 28.26
CA ILE A 898 -19.78 -11.74 27.20
C ILE A 898 -18.90 -11.77 25.93
N GLU A 899 -19.00 -12.86 25.16
CA GLU A 899 -18.18 -13.06 23.96
C GLU A 899 -18.29 -11.92 22.95
N GLU A 900 -19.48 -11.33 22.79
CA GLU A 900 -19.75 -10.28 21.81
C GLU A 900 -19.00 -8.96 22.07
N ILE A 901 -18.63 -8.67 23.32
CA ILE A 901 -17.89 -7.44 23.68
C ILE A 901 -16.41 -7.69 23.94
N SER A 902 -15.98 -8.96 24.01
CA SER A 902 -14.58 -9.28 24.30
C SER A 902 -13.58 -8.67 23.30
N PRO A 903 -13.85 -8.55 21.97
CA PRO A 903 -12.93 -7.86 21.07
C PRO A 903 -12.71 -6.39 21.42
N ILE A 904 -13.72 -5.74 22.01
CA ILE A 904 -13.66 -4.33 22.45
C ILE A 904 -12.82 -4.23 23.72
N VAL A 905 -13.16 -5.06 24.71
CA VAL A 905 -12.58 -5.02 26.06
C VAL A 905 -11.12 -5.49 26.06
N TYR A 906 -10.75 -6.46 25.21
CA TYR A 906 -9.40 -7.03 25.20
C TYR A 906 -8.42 -6.23 24.32
N ALA A 907 -8.93 -5.31 23.48
CA ALA A 907 -8.10 -4.52 22.58
C ALA A 907 -6.98 -3.70 23.26
N PRO A 908 -7.23 -2.98 24.35
CA PRO A 908 -6.20 -2.24 25.07
C PRO A 908 -5.04 -3.14 25.53
N ALA A 909 -5.29 -4.40 25.87
CA ALA A 909 -4.25 -5.31 26.35
C ALA A 909 -3.18 -5.57 25.29
N PHE A 910 -3.59 -5.96 24.07
CA PHE A 910 -2.63 -6.20 22.99
C PHE A 910 -2.05 -4.90 22.39
N GLN A 911 -2.79 -3.78 22.46
CA GLN A 911 -2.28 -2.46 22.07
C GLN A 911 -1.14 -2.01 23.01
N LEU A 912 -1.33 -2.15 24.33
CA LEU A 912 -0.29 -1.85 25.33
C LEU A 912 0.91 -2.78 25.19
N LEU A 913 0.68 -4.07 24.93
CA LEU A 913 1.75 -5.04 24.70
C LEU A 913 2.64 -4.63 23.53
N ALA A 914 2.03 -4.26 22.39
CA ALA A 914 2.76 -3.76 21.22
C ALA A 914 3.48 -2.44 21.51
N TYR A 915 2.81 -1.49 22.17
CA TYR A 915 3.36 -0.18 22.54
C TYR A 915 4.61 -0.33 23.40
N TYR A 916 4.53 -1.07 24.52
CA TYR A 916 5.66 -1.20 25.43
C TYR A 916 6.83 -1.95 24.79
N LYS A 917 6.55 -2.94 23.93
CA LYS A 917 7.61 -3.61 23.18
C LYS A 917 8.30 -2.67 22.19
N ALA A 918 7.55 -1.84 21.47
CA ALA A 918 8.12 -0.87 20.54
C ALA A 918 8.96 0.21 21.24
N VAL A 919 8.50 0.69 22.40
CA VAL A 919 9.26 1.65 23.23
C VAL A 919 10.55 1.04 23.75
N GLU A 920 10.53 -0.21 24.22
CA GLU A 920 11.74 -0.94 24.66
C GLU A 920 12.76 -1.09 23.52
N LEU A 921 12.28 -1.32 22.29
CA LEU A 921 13.12 -1.35 21.08
C LEU A 921 13.56 0.03 20.57
N GLY A 922 13.21 1.12 21.25
CA GLY A 922 13.54 2.49 20.86
C GLY A 922 12.89 2.94 19.55
N ARG A 923 11.66 2.46 19.27
CA ARG A 923 10.92 2.82 18.04
C ARG A 923 10.02 4.04 18.24
N ASP A 924 9.85 4.81 17.17
CA ASP A 924 8.84 5.86 17.12
C ASP A 924 7.45 5.24 16.92
N VAL A 925 6.68 5.21 18.01
CA VAL A 925 5.32 4.65 18.07
C VAL A 925 4.24 5.61 17.55
N ASP A 926 4.52 6.91 17.51
CA ASP A 926 3.59 7.90 16.96
C ASP A 926 3.72 7.94 15.43
N LYS A 927 4.93 7.75 14.91
CA LYS A 927 5.28 7.81 13.48
C LYS A 927 6.15 6.61 13.04
N PRO A 928 5.58 5.39 12.95
CA PRO A 928 6.30 4.21 12.50
C PRO A 928 6.78 4.34 11.04
N ARG A 929 7.96 3.76 10.77
CA ARG A 929 8.64 3.86 9.48
C ARG A 929 7.78 3.28 8.36
N GLY A 930 7.77 3.95 7.20
CA GLY A 930 7.05 3.50 6.02
C GLY A 930 5.52 3.66 6.08
N LEU A 931 4.92 4.00 7.22
CA LEU A 931 3.45 4.06 7.39
C LEU A 931 2.92 5.49 7.58
N ALA A 932 1.92 5.87 6.79
CA ALA A 932 1.23 7.16 6.91
C ALA A 932 -0.11 6.92 7.59
N LYS A 933 -0.62 7.92 8.30
CA LYS A 933 -1.89 7.78 9.01
C LYS A 933 -3.07 7.45 8.09
N SER A 934 -3.05 7.97 6.85
CA SER A 934 -4.05 7.67 5.84
C SER A 934 -3.41 7.41 4.47
N VAL A 935 -3.89 6.35 3.81
CA VAL A 935 -3.55 6.03 2.41
C VAL A 935 -4.58 6.73 1.53
N THR A 936 -4.19 7.87 0.95
CA THR A 936 -5.08 8.76 0.18
C THR A 936 -4.85 8.68 -1.34
N VAL A 937 -3.86 7.90 -1.76
CA VAL A 937 -3.46 7.66 -3.15
C VAL A 937 -3.10 6.18 -3.28
N GLU A 938 -3.21 5.64 -4.51
CA GLU A 938 -2.89 4.24 -4.86
C GLU A 938 -1.39 3.94 -4.76
#